data_AF-A0A1Y2ZXI7-F1
#
_entry.id   AF-A0A1Y2ZXI7-F1
#
_cell.length_a   1.000
_cell.length_b   1.000
_cell.length_c   1.000
_cell.angle_alpha   90.00
_cell.angle_beta   90.00
_cell.angle_gamma   90.00
#
_symmetry.space_group_name_H-M   'P 1'
#
loop_
_entity.id
_entity.type
_entity.pdbx_description
1 polymer ?
#
loop_
_entity_poly.entity_id
_entity_poly.type
_entity_poly.pdbx_seq_one_letter_code
_entity_poly.pdbx_strand_id
1 'polypeptide(L)'
;MREIFQRIVNNMLGQYVTVLLVLGAVSTITYLVLITDIKNQEGNARLVKMSSEQSLMVSDINISLTQKAYVTDAAALHKLNAKILSTVLKLTQDHNALKSGDRFVKEKERLVHVSGYLSPELKTLYFDGSRSLDNLMRSYLAAARDLQRINPLTLDNAELDNLLFTISPRLLEGLDRASSLQQRQSEYMLGSTANTQTLTFIISIISLLLVGMILLQPLVARLKDNALKMKQEKAFADNVINTTQALIIGVDQQGKVVLFNHYAEENSGWSEEEIRGKNFFEQFIPENNQEKLLALFIDMMSGAVEYADDIETQMMVSTSDLLNIIWSPTVIKEGKSAKPIMFLATGLDITERKEAEQKVKKATDELAQLTSRLQGEVNLAATLQRSILPPPRIDLPGVQGKASLLTSSEVGGDYYDYYKVAGHHSVLLIGDVSGHGVAAGTMVSAAKAGVYPLIHEGITSPIEILNSLNTTMLATAQQSLLMTMACLSLDARSGKMIFANAGHVLPYLLRHKAEQWEMLEASGLPLGKSIDSDYSATAIELTLEVGDRLFLYTDGLAEEESPSGEAFGYDRLEALLNANIDAEPDTLHDIMMEALRIHCRGTAYTDDVTIVVVTHSDRVSQAAVTNEVSDIIRISENFYRQGEHPIPRISKEYVVFIAERGYADLLTRFSQDGICRILPRHNDFCKKLGWEHLLNQHHETPNDDLYVLFPEMPEYRQFQLTHTEDKAFIMEEIQSWLRDQPNLPSDHIEALMIILDEMTENSLYAAPRDGKGVAYYVKGESRELSEHEEVRIDIAVTKDMLGLMITDNWGTLMPSVFLKNISRAMDEGVEAGIGGAGLYMMWRLSDYLQIRVHPQHRTQVTTLWDINGVIDMNVDSGVQFIYHSEYEAAYQNRV
;
A
#
# COMPACT_ATOMS: atom_id res chain seq x y z
N MET A 1 68.65 30.53 8.98
CA MET A 1 67.73 29.42 8.64
C MET A 1 66.50 29.36 9.54
N ARG A 2 66.62 29.38 10.87
CA ARG A 2 65.47 29.37 11.81
C ARG A 2 64.48 30.53 11.62
N GLU A 3 64.96 31.74 11.37
CA GLU A 3 64.11 32.92 11.06
C GLU A 3 63.41 32.83 9.70
N ILE A 4 64.05 32.19 8.71
CA ILE A 4 63.46 31.98 7.36
C ILE A 4 62.37 30.91 7.45
N PHE A 5 62.61 29.85 8.21
CA PHE A 5 61.64 28.79 8.48
C PHE A 5 60.44 29.32 9.27
N GLN A 6 60.66 30.15 10.30
CA GLN A 6 59.56 30.82 11.02
C GLN A 6 58.76 31.78 10.14
N ARG A 7 59.40 32.52 9.22
CA ARG A 7 58.68 33.36 8.25
C ARG A 7 57.84 32.54 7.27
N ILE A 8 58.36 31.42 6.78
CA ILE A 8 57.65 30.55 5.84
C ILE A 8 56.50 29.83 6.55
N VAL A 9 56.72 29.30 7.76
CA VAL A 9 55.69 28.63 8.55
C VAL A 9 54.61 29.61 8.98
N ASN A 10 54.95 30.83 9.43
CA ASN A 10 53.95 31.84 9.78
C ASN A 10 53.17 32.35 8.56
N ASN A 11 53.79 32.49 7.38
CA ASN A 11 53.08 32.86 6.17
C ASN A 11 52.15 31.74 5.67
N MET A 12 52.57 30.47 5.77
CA MET A 12 51.76 29.30 5.42
C MET A 12 50.59 29.12 6.40
N LEU A 13 50.85 29.15 7.71
CA LEU A 13 49.78 29.10 8.72
C LEU A 13 48.79 30.25 8.55
N GLY A 14 49.28 31.46 8.26
CA GLY A 14 48.43 32.62 7.98
C GLY A 14 47.48 32.39 6.80
N GLN A 15 47.96 31.77 5.73
CA GLN A 15 47.14 31.46 4.54
C GLN A 15 46.10 30.37 4.82
N TYR A 16 46.46 29.29 5.51
CA TYR A 16 45.50 28.23 5.87
C TYR A 16 44.45 28.70 6.88
N VAL A 17 44.84 29.50 7.88
CA VAL A 17 43.92 30.10 8.84
C VAL A 17 42.96 31.07 8.14
N THR A 18 43.44 31.87 7.19
CA THR A 18 42.59 32.77 6.39
C THR A 18 41.58 31.99 5.55
N VAL A 19 42.01 30.88 4.93
CA VAL A 19 41.13 29.98 4.17
C VAL A 19 40.05 29.35 5.05
N LEU A 20 40.42 28.84 6.24
CA LEU A 20 39.47 28.24 7.18
C LEU A 20 38.48 29.27 7.73
N LEU A 21 38.91 30.50 8.00
CA LEU A 21 38.02 31.58 8.44
C LEU A 21 37.01 31.98 7.37
N VAL A 22 37.43 32.07 6.09
CA VAL A 22 36.53 32.38 4.97
C VAL A 22 35.52 31.25 4.77
N LEU A 23 35.96 29.99 4.78
CA LEU A 23 35.06 28.82 4.69
C LEU A 23 34.06 28.76 5.85
N GLY A 24 34.54 29.00 7.09
CA GLY A 24 33.68 29.03 8.27
C GLY A 24 32.64 30.14 8.22
N ALA A 25 33.02 31.34 7.77
CA ALA A 25 32.11 32.48 7.63
C ALA A 25 31.03 32.23 6.56
N VAL A 26 31.41 31.73 5.38
CA VAL A 26 30.46 31.41 4.29
C VAL A 26 29.50 30.30 4.70
N SER A 27 29.99 29.26 5.37
CA SER A 27 29.15 28.16 5.88
C SER A 27 28.15 28.63 6.93
N THR A 28 28.59 29.49 7.87
CA THR A 28 27.71 30.03 8.92
C THR A 28 26.61 30.92 8.35
N ILE A 29 26.95 31.80 7.40
CA ILE A 29 25.96 32.67 6.74
C ILE A 29 24.96 31.83 5.94
N THR A 30 25.43 30.82 5.22
CA THR A 30 24.58 29.89 4.45
C THR A 30 23.59 29.17 5.36
N TYR A 31 24.07 28.66 6.50
CA TYR A 31 23.23 27.99 7.49
C TYR A 31 22.16 28.94 8.08
N LEU A 32 22.53 30.18 8.41
CA LEU A 32 21.60 31.18 8.97
C LEU A 32 20.51 31.60 7.97
N VAL A 33 20.85 31.72 6.68
CA VAL A 33 19.87 32.02 5.62
C VAL A 33 18.91 30.85 5.47
N LEU A 34 19.42 29.62 5.39
CA LEU A 34 18.61 28.42 5.19
C LEU A 34 17.65 28.17 6.36
N ILE A 35 18.10 28.31 7.61
CA ILE A 35 17.24 28.06 8.77
C ILE A 35 16.17 29.13 8.96
N THR A 36 16.48 30.39 8.60
CA THR A 36 15.49 31.48 8.60
C THR A 36 14.41 31.22 7.56
N ASP A 37 14.80 30.72 6.39
CA ASP A 37 13.87 30.41 5.30
C ASP A 37 12.94 29.23 5.63
N ILE A 38 13.49 28.13 6.14
CA ILE A 38 12.72 26.96 6.61
C ILE A 38 11.67 27.36 7.66
N LYS A 39 12.08 28.16 8.66
CA LYS A 39 11.16 28.62 9.72
C LYS A 39 10.04 29.54 9.20
N ASN A 40 10.30 30.31 8.14
CA ASN A 40 9.27 31.15 7.51
C ASN A 40 8.26 30.31 6.71
N GLN A 41 8.71 29.24 6.06
CA GLN A 41 7.84 28.33 5.30
C GLN A 41 6.89 27.53 6.21
N GLU A 42 7.37 27.00 7.34
CA GLU A 42 6.53 26.27 8.31
C GLU A 42 5.36 27.12 8.86
N GLY A 43 5.60 28.41 9.09
CA GLY A 43 4.57 29.34 9.58
C GLY A 43 3.46 29.62 8.57
N ASN A 44 3.79 29.67 7.27
CA ASN A 44 2.82 29.96 6.21
C ASN A 44 1.94 28.74 5.89
N ALA A 45 2.50 27.53 5.87
CA ALA A 45 1.76 26.30 5.58
C ALA A 45 0.67 26.01 6.62
N ARG A 46 0.92 26.31 7.91
CA ARG A 46 -0.05 26.10 8.98
C ARG A 46 -1.26 27.03 8.87
N LEU A 47 -1.05 28.27 8.43
CA LEU A 47 -2.12 29.25 8.26
C LEU A 47 -3.01 28.94 7.05
N VAL A 48 -2.45 28.46 5.92
CA VAL A 48 -3.23 27.97 4.76
C VAL A 48 -4.17 26.83 5.17
N LYS A 49 -3.64 25.90 5.98
CA LYS A 49 -4.40 24.77 6.50
C LYS A 49 -5.58 25.22 7.37
N MET A 50 -5.37 26.21 8.25
CA MET A 50 -6.43 26.72 9.14
C MET A 50 -7.58 27.42 8.40
N SER A 51 -7.31 28.21 7.35
CA SER A 51 -8.37 28.87 6.57
C SER A 51 -9.26 27.85 5.85
N SER A 52 -8.67 26.77 5.35
CA SER A 52 -9.38 25.67 4.69
C SER A 52 -10.21 24.85 5.69
N GLU A 53 -9.66 24.58 6.88
CA GLU A 53 -10.38 23.91 7.98
C GLU A 53 -11.60 24.72 8.46
N GLN A 54 -11.50 26.05 8.51
CA GLN A 54 -12.63 26.93 8.86
C GLN A 54 -13.76 26.86 7.83
N SER A 55 -13.44 26.81 6.54
CA SER A 55 -14.43 26.69 5.45
C SER A 55 -15.22 25.37 5.57
N LEU A 56 -14.53 24.26 5.88
CA LEU A 56 -15.16 22.96 6.12
C LEU A 56 -16.08 22.97 7.36
N MET A 57 -15.68 23.62 8.45
CA MET A 57 -16.52 23.71 9.65
C MET A 57 -17.78 24.56 9.42
N VAL A 58 -17.69 25.64 8.64
CA VAL A 58 -18.86 26.44 8.24
C VAL A 58 -19.84 25.58 7.42
N SER A 59 -19.33 24.76 6.50
CA SER A 59 -20.16 23.82 5.72
C SER A 59 -20.84 22.76 6.60
N ASP A 60 -20.11 22.13 7.54
CA ASP A 60 -20.67 21.12 8.44
C ASP A 60 -21.73 21.69 9.39
N ILE A 61 -21.56 22.93 9.87
CA ILE A 61 -22.57 23.64 10.67
C ILE A 61 -23.82 23.90 9.83
N ASN A 62 -23.67 24.35 8.58
CA ASN A 62 -24.80 24.61 7.68
C ASN A 62 -25.61 23.33 7.40
N ILE A 63 -24.93 22.24 7.04
CA ILE A 63 -25.56 20.94 6.79
C ILE A 63 -26.30 20.45 8.04
N SER A 64 -25.65 20.55 9.21
CA SER A 64 -26.25 20.12 10.46
C SER A 64 -27.47 20.98 10.81
N LEU A 65 -27.43 22.31 10.66
CA LEU A 65 -28.59 23.19 10.88
C LEU A 65 -29.75 22.88 9.92
N THR A 66 -29.46 22.57 8.65
CA THR A 66 -30.48 22.14 7.68
C THR A 66 -31.09 20.80 8.08
N GLN A 67 -30.27 19.81 8.46
CA GLN A 67 -30.77 18.51 8.95
C GLN A 67 -31.66 18.68 10.19
N LYS A 68 -31.31 19.60 11.10
CA LYS A 68 -32.12 19.93 12.28
C LYS A 68 -33.54 20.33 11.92
N ALA A 69 -33.75 20.99 10.78
CA ALA A 69 -35.07 21.45 10.35
C ALA A 69 -35.99 20.31 9.86
N TYR A 70 -35.44 19.12 9.57
CA TYR A 70 -36.18 17.95 9.08
C TYR A 70 -36.41 16.87 10.15
N VAL A 71 -35.63 16.88 11.23
CA VAL A 71 -35.66 15.82 12.25
C VAL A 71 -36.73 16.11 13.30
N THR A 72 -37.66 15.17 13.48
CA THR A 72 -38.72 15.23 14.49
C THR A 72 -38.43 14.41 15.74
N ASP A 73 -37.47 13.49 15.69
CA ASP A 73 -37.07 12.64 16.81
C ASP A 73 -36.25 13.41 17.86
N ALA A 74 -36.60 13.26 19.14
CA ALA A 74 -35.99 13.99 20.25
C ALA A 74 -34.54 13.56 20.53
N ALA A 75 -34.22 12.27 20.37
CA ALA A 75 -32.87 11.75 20.58
C ALA A 75 -31.92 12.20 19.46
N ALA A 76 -32.37 12.14 18.21
CA ALA A 76 -31.66 12.65 17.04
C ALA A 76 -31.45 14.17 17.12
N LEU A 77 -32.47 14.95 17.54
CA LEU A 77 -32.34 16.39 17.80
C LEU A 77 -31.29 16.70 18.87
N HIS A 78 -31.24 15.91 19.95
CA HIS A 78 -30.22 16.08 21.00
C HIS A 78 -28.80 15.82 20.47
N LYS A 79 -28.60 14.72 19.74
CA LYS A 79 -27.31 14.36 19.11
C LYS A 79 -26.84 15.45 18.15
N LEU A 80 -27.75 15.97 17.34
CA LEU A 80 -27.45 16.96 16.33
C LEU A 80 -27.18 18.36 16.93
N ASN A 81 -27.90 18.73 17.99
CA ASN A 81 -27.60 19.94 18.78
C ASN A 81 -26.21 19.86 19.45
N ALA A 82 -25.81 18.68 19.94
CA ALA A 82 -24.47 18.48 20.50
C ALA A 82 -23.37 18.61 19.44
N LYS A 83 -23.61 18.08 18.22
CA LYS A 83 -22.68 18.20 17.09
C LYS A 83 -22.52 19.65 16.60
N ILE A 84 -23.62 20.39 16.46
CA ILE A 84 -23.57 21.81 16.06
C ILE A 84 -22.79 22.61 17.10
N LEU A 85 -23.07 22.40 18.40
CA LEU A 85 -22.42 23.11 19.48
C LEU A 85 -20.90 22.85 19.53
N SER A 86 -20.48 21.59 19.40
CA SER A 86 -19.05 21.22 19.41
C SER A 86 -18.30 21.84 18.23
N THR A 87 -18.90 21.83 17.04
CA THR A 87 -18.30 22.37 15.82
C THR A 87 -18.21 23.89 15.86
N VAL A 88 -19.25 24.58 16.35
CA VAL A 88 -19.25 26.03 16.59
C VAL A 88 -18.18 26.43 17.61
N LEU A 89 -18.00 25.66 18.68
CA LEU A 89 -16.95 25.92 19.68
C LEU A 89 -15.55 25.79 19.08
N LYS A 90 -15.31 24.75 18.27
CA LYS A 90 -14.04 24.53 17.58
C LYS A 90 -13.74 25.64 16.58
N LEU A 91 -14.70 26.01 15.74
CA LEU A 91 -14.57 27.13 14.79
C LEU A 91 -14.27 28.46 15.51
N THR A 92 -14.90 28.68 16.67
CA THR A 92 -14.62 29.87 17.51
C THR A 92 -13.17 29.86 18.01
N GLN A 93 -12.67 28.71 18.45
CA GLN A 93 -11.30 28.57 18.94
C GLN A 93 -10.27 28.82 17.82
N ASP A 94 -10.50 28.25 16.64
CA ASP A 94 -9.60 28.39 15.49
C ASP A 94 -9.56 29.84 14.97
N HIS A 95 -10.72 30.52 14.93
CA HIS A 95 -10.80 31.94 14.54
C HIS A 95 -10.10 32.86 15.54
N ASN A 96 -10.22 32.59 16.84
CA ASN A 96 -9.52 33.38 17.85
C ASN A 96 -7.99 33.20 17.79
N ALA A 97 -7.50 32.00 17.47
CA ALA A 97 -6.08 31.74 17.29
C ALA A 97 -5.48 32.49 16.08
N LEU A 98 -6.26 32.71 15.02
CA LEU A 98 -5.88 33.53 13.87
C LEU A 98 -5.83 35.03 14.22
N LYS A 99 -6.78 35.51 15.04
CA LYS A 99 -6.88 36.93 15.42
C LYS A 99 -5.68 37.42 16.24
N SER A 100 -5.06 36.57 17.04
CA SER A 100 -3.88 36.93 17.84
C SER A 100 -2.57 36.94 17.05
N GLY A 101 -2.55 36.42 15.81
CA GLY A 101 -1.34 36.35 14.98
C GLY A 101 -0.32 35.32 15.50
N ASP A 102 -0.78 34.37 16.30
CA ASP A 102 0.11 33.48 17.06
C ASP A 102 0.67 32.36 16.18
N ARG A 103 1.99 32.27 16.13
CA ARG A 103 2.70 31.11 15.59
C ARG A 103 3.00 30.14 16.74
N PHE A 104 2.79 28.86 16.50
CA PHE A 104 3.25 27.82 17.39
C PHE A 104 4.48 27.18 16.77
N VAL A 105 5.66 27.48 17.32
CA VAL A 105 6.94 26.93 16.87
C VAL A 105 7.29 25.76 17.79
N LYS A 106 7.64 24.61 17.21
CA LYS A 106 8.06 23.45 17.99
C LYS A 106 9.51 23.64 18.43
N GLU A 107 9.73 23.92 19.72
CA GLU A 107 11.05 23.91 20.32
C GLU A 107 11.22 22.59 21.09
N LYS A 108 11.96 21.65 20.48
CA LYS A 108 12.17 20.29 20.99
C LYS A 108 10.84 19.52 21.16
N GLU A 109 10.41 19.22 22.38
CA GLU A 109 9.18 18.47 22.68
C GLU A 109 8.00 19.36 23.13
N ARG A 110 8.14 20.69 23.11
CA ARG A 110 7.05 21.62 23.46
C ARG A 110 6.73 22.57 22.32
N LEU A 111 5.44 22.87 22.16
CA LEU A 111 4.95 23.95 21.31
C LEU A 111 5.11 25.27 22.08
N VAL A 112 5.96 26.16 21.58
CA VAL A 112 6.19 27.49 22.16
C VAL A 112 5.42 28.53 21.35
N HIS A 113 4.72 29.40 22.08
CA HIS A 113 3.94 30.51 21.54
C HIS A 113 4.88 31.65 21.11
N VAL A 114 4.85 32.03 19.84
CA VAL A 114 5.68 33.10 19.28
C VAL A 114 4.79 34.04 18.48
N SER A 115 4.82 35.34 18.81
CA SER A 115 4.06 36.35 18.08
C SER A 115 4.55 36.45 16.63
N GLY A 116 3.63 36.31 15.68
CA GLY A 116 3.88 36.44 14.25
C GLY A 116 3.19 37.67 13.66
N TYR A 117 3.66 38.12 12.50
CA TYR A 117 3.03 39.19 11.73
C TYR A 117 2.22 38.60 10.57
N LEU A 118 0.94 38.98 10.48
CA LEU A 118 0.10 38.75 9.29
C LEU A 118 0.63 39.59 8.11
N SER A 119 0.53 39.06 6.89
CA SER A 119 0.89 39.82 5.69
C SER A 119 0.00 41.05 5.56
N PRO A 120 0.50 42.16 4.97
CA PRO A 120 -0.30 43.37 4.77
C PRO A 120 -1.61 43.11 4.03
N GLU A 121 -1.62 42.23 3.02
CA GLU A 121 -2.83 41.90 2.26
C GLU A 121 -3.86 41.13 3.10
N LEU A 122 -3.41 40.16 3.91
CA LEU A 122 -4.28 39.43 4.83
C LEU A 122 -4.81 40.32 5.94
N LYS A 123 -3.98 41.26 6.43
CA LYS A 123 -4.40 42.24 7.42
C LYS A 123 -5.52 43.12 6.89
N THR A 124 -5.41 43.56 5.63
CA THR A 124 -6.48 44.32 4.98
C THR A 124 -7.75 43.49 4.78
N LEU A 125 -7.64 42.21 4.40
CA LEU A 125 -8.79 41.33 4.20
C LEU A 125 -9.53 40.99 5.52
N TYR A 126 -8.79 40.71 6.59
CA TYR A 126 -9.37 40.32 7.89
C TYR A 126 -9.78 41.50 8.76
N PHE A 127 -9.14 42.66 8.65
CA PHE A 127 -9.28 43.75 9.62
C PHE A 127 -9.58 45.14 9.05
N ASP A 128 -9.35 45.43 7.76
CA ASP A 128 -9.69 46.74 7.18
C ASP A 128 -11.06 46.73 6.48
N GLY A 129 -11.81 47.83 6.65
CA GLY A 129 -13.09 48.08 5.98
C GLY A 129 -14.34 47.75 6.80
N SER A 130 -15.50 48.21 6.31
CA SER A 130 -16.81 48.05 6.97
C SER A 130 -17.43 46.65 6.83
N ARG A 131 -16.76 45.73 6.12
CA ARG A 131 -17.16 44.32 5.90
C ARG A 131 -15.95 43.38 6.00
N SER A 132 -15.19 43.51 7.08
CA SER A 132 -14.04 42.64 7.33
C SER A 132 -14.48 41.19 7.57
N LEU A 133 -13.62 40.23 7.22
CA LEU A 133 -13.89 38.81 7.39
C LEU A 133 -14.11 38.43 8.87
N ASP A 134 -13.44 39.12 9.80
CA ASP A 134 -13.68 38.98 11.25
C ASP A 134 -15.09 39.37 11.67
N ASN A 135 -15.65 40.45 11.10
CA ASN A 135 -17.02 40.87 11.38
C ASN A 135 -18.03 39.85 10.83
N LEU A 136 -17.83 39.35 9.61
CA LEU A 136 -18.67 38.31 9.01
C LEU A 136 -18.65 37.00 9.82
N MET A 137 -17.46 36.55 10.24
CA MET A 137 -17.30 35.33 11.05
C MET A 137 -18.01 35.46 12.41
N ARG A 138 -17.94 36.63 13.06
CA ARG A 138 -18.66 36.86 14.33
C ARG A 138 -20.17 36.86 14.14
N SER A 139 -20.66 37.52 13.09
CA SER A 139 -22.09 37.50 12.76
C SER A 139 -22.59 36.08 12.48
N TYR A 140 -21.79 35.28 11.77
CA TYR A 140 -22.10 33.86 11.51
C TYR A 140 -22.14 33.03 12.79
N LEU A 141 -21.10 33.10 13.63
CA LEU A 141 -21.02 32.34 14.88
C LEU A 141 -22.15 32.69 15.87
N ALA A 142 -22.57 33.97 15.91
CA ALA A 142 -23.70 34.39 16.72
C ALA A 142 -25.02 33.76 16.20
N ALA A 143 -25.31 33.92 14.92
CA ALA A 143 -26.53 33.39 14.30
C ALA A 143 -26.60 31.85 14.39
N ALA A 144 -25.48 31.14 14.20
CA ALA A 144 -25.43 29.68 14.33
C ALA A 144 -25.72 29.20 15.77
N ARG A 145 -25.27 29.95 16.79
CA ARG A 145 -25.58 29.64 18.20
C ARG A 145 -27.03 29.89 18.55
N ASP A 146 -27.63 30.94 18.01
CA ASP A 146 -29.03 31.26 18.28
C ASP A 146 -29.95 30.21 17.64
N LEU A 147 -29.70 29.83 16.38
CA LEU A 147 -30.42 28.75 15.69
C LEU A 147 -30.22 27.37 16.33
N GLN A 148 -29.05 27.11 16.94
CA GLN A 148 -28.80 25.89 17.70
C GLN A 148 -29.72 25.76 18.93
N ARG A 149 -30.18 26.87 19.51
CA ARG A 149 -31.05 26.87 20.71
C ARG A 149 -32.54 26.77 20.40
N ILE A 150 -32.96 27.07 19.17
CA ILE A 150 -34.37 27.02 18.75
C ILE A 150 -34.78 25.57 18.52
N ASN A 151 -35.86 25.11 19.17
CA ASN A 151 -36.50 23.81 18.94
C ASN A 151 -38.04 23.96 19.00
N PRO A 152 -38.81 23.51 17.99
CA PRO A 152 -38.35 22.98 16.71
C PRO A 152 -37.86 24.10 15.78
N LEU A 153 -36.79 23.82 15.03
CA LEU A 153 -36.33 24.70 13.95
C LEU A 153 -37.09 24.31 12.67
N THR A 154 -37.62 25.27 11.93
CA THR A 154 -38.34 25.04 10.67
C THR A 154 -37.59 25.68 9.50
N LEU A 155 -37.84 25.19 8.27
CA LEU A 155 -37.23 25.73 7.05
C LEU A 155 -37.63 27.17 6.77
N ASP A 156 -38.86 27.57 7.12
CA ASP A 156 -39.36 28.96 6.96
C ASP A 156 -38.77 29.96 7.98
N ASN A 157 -37.76 29.57 8.75
CA ASN A 157 -37.14 30.44 9.72
C ASN A 157 -36.28 31.50 9.02
N ALA A 158 -36.70 32.76 9.12
CA ALA A 158 -36.03 33.89 8.48
C ALA A 158 -34.55 34.06 8.90
N GLU A 159 -34.16 33.63 10.10
CA GLU A 159 -32.76 33.67 10.56
C GLU A 159 -31.93 32.54 9.93
N LEU A 160 -32.52 31.36 9.72
CA LEU A 160 -31.89 30.23 9.02
C LEU A 160 -31.63 30.58 7.56
N ASP A 161 -32.63 31.15 6.88
CA ASP A 161 -32.49 31.61 5.49
C ASP A 161 -31.42 32.71 5.35
N ASN A 162 -31.43 33.69 6.26
CA ASN A 162 -30.42 34.74 6.26
C ASN A 162 -29.00 34.16 6.49
N LEU A 163 -28.85 33.19 7.39
CA LEU A 163 -27.57 32.53 7.63
C LEU A 163 -27.08 31.75 6.40
N LEU A 164 -27.93 30.91 5.80
CA LEU A 164 -27.56 30.02 4.69
C LEU A 164 -27.34 30.78 3.38
N PHE A 165 -28.17 31.78 3.07
CA PHE A 165 -28.18 32.42 1.75
C PHE A 165 -27.52 33.81 1.72
N THR A 166 -27.32 34.47 2.88
CA THR A 166 -26.73 35.81 2.92
C THR A 166 -25.38 35.86 3.62
N ILE A 167 -25.26 35.24 4.81
CA ILE A 167 -24.03 35.31 5.61
C ILE A 167 -23.01 34.25 5.17
N SER A 168 -23.44 32.99 5.03
CA SER A 168 -22.54 31.87 4.69
C SER A 168 -21.84 32.02 3.34
N PRO A 169 -22.50 32.38 2.23
CA PRO A 169 -21.84 32.43 0.92
C PRO A 169 -20.74 33.51 0.89
N ARG A 170 -20.99 34.66 1.54
CA ARG A 170 -20.00 35.74 1.66
C ARG A 170 -18.83 35.37 2.57
N LEU A 171 -19.09 34.59 3.62
CA LEU A 171 -18.05 34.12 4.53
C LEU A 171 -17.15 33.10 3.83
N LEU A 172 -17.73 32.12 3.12
CA LEU A 172 -17.00 31.12 2.36
C LEU A 172 -16.17 31.77 1.25
N GLU A 173 -16.74 32.70 0.47
CA GLU A 173 -16.01 33.46 -0.55
C GLU A 173 -14.82 34.23 0.05
N GLY A 174 -15.00 34.82 1.24
CA GLY A 174 -13.94 35.51 1.96
C GLY A 174 -12.82 34.59 2.46
N LEU A 175 -13.17 33.39 2.95
CA LEU A 175 -12.22 32.37 3.40
C LEU A 175 -11.45 31.75 2.22
N ASP A 176 -12.11 31.50 1.09
CA ASP A 176 -11.46 30.99 -0.13
C ASP A 176 -10.52 32.03 -0.75
N ARG A 177 -10.89 33.31 -0.70
CA ARG A 177 -10.02 34.41 -1.11
C ARG A 177 -8.79 34.54 -0.20
N ALA A 178 -8.95 34.33 1.10
CA ALA A 178 -7.82 34.29 2.03
C ALA A 178 -6.89 33.11 1.74
N SER A 179 -7.46 31.91 1.55
CA SER A 179 -6.72 30.69 1.23
C SER A 179 -5.93 30.83 -0.09
N SER A 180 -6.56 31.31 -1.16
CA SER A 180 -5.93 31.49 -2.47
C SER A 180 -4.83 32.56 -2.49
N LEU A 181 -5.02 33.68 -1.77
CA LEU A 181 -3.97 34.69 -1.60
C LEU A 181 -2.75 34.10 -0.89
N GLN A 182 -2.99 33.24 0.10
CA GLN A 182 -1.93 32.63 0.87
C GLN A 182 -1.21 31.51 0.12
N GLN A 183 -1.93 30.74 -0.69
CA GLN A 183 -1.36 29.77 -1.61
C GLN A 183 -0.44 30.45 -2.64
N ARG A 184 -0.89 31.54 -3.27
CA ARG A 184 -0.06 32.32 -4.21
C ARG A 184 1.18 32.92 -3.55
N GLN A 185 1.06 33.43 -2.32
CA GLN A 185 2.23 33.90 -1.56
C GLN A 185 3.20 32.75 -1.25
N SER A 186 2.70 31.56 -0.91
CA SER A 186 3.55 30.39 -0.68
C SER A 186 4.28 29.96 -1.95
N GLU A 187 3.60 29.90 -3.10
CA GLU A 187 4.21 29.58 -4.41
C GLU A 187 5.27 30.61 -4.81
N TYR A 188 5.01 31.91 -4.61
CA TYR A 188 5.99 32.96 -4.85
C TYR A 188 7.21 32.85 -3.93
N MET A 189 7.00 32.54 -2.65
CA MET A 189 8.09 32.36 -1.68
C MET A 189 8.93 31.12 -1.99
N LEU A 190 8.33 30.03 -2.50
CA LEU A 190 9.07 28.86 -2.98
C LEU A 190 9.96 29.20 -4.19
N GLY A 191 9.47 29.99 -5.13
CA GLY A 191 10.29 30.49 -6.25
C GLY A 191 11.43 31.40 -5.80
N SER A 192 11.17 32.31 -4.85
CA SER A 192 12.20 33.16 -4.24
C SER A 192 13.25 32.35 -3.46
N THR A 193 12.83 31.25 -2.83
CA THR A 193 13.71 30.32 -2.10
C THR A 193 14.68 29.65 -3.07
N ALA A 194 14.21 29.12 -4.19
CA ALA A 194 15.05 28.51 -5.21
C ALA A 194 16.12 29.48 -5.75
N ASN A 195 15.74 30.74 -5.97
CA ASN A 195 16.67 31.79 -6.39
C ASN A 195 17.72 32.10 -5.30
N THR A 196 17.30 32.19 -4.03
CA THR A 196 18.20 32.44 -2.91
C THR A 196 19.18 31.27 -2.69
N GLN A 197 18.70 30.03 -2.83
CA GLN A 197 19.54 28.82 -2.79
C GLN A 197 20.56 28.80 -3.93
N THR A 198 20.12 29.12 -5.15
CA THR A 198 21.00 29.19 -6.32
C THR A 198 22.08 30.25 -6.14
N LEU A 199 21.73 31.43 -5.65
CA LEU A 199 22.68 32.50 -5.35
C LEU A 199 23.71 32.06 -4.28
N THR A 200 23.24 31.39 -3.22
CA THR A 200 24.10 30.90 -2.13
C THR A 200 25.04 29.79 -2.61
N PHE A 201 24.59 28.94 -3.51
CA PHE A 201 25.41 27.91 -4.16
C PHE A 201 26.49 28.52 -5.06
N ILE A 202 26.14 29.53 -5.87
CA ILE A 202 27.09 30.25 -6.71
C ILE A 202 28.16 30.95 -5.86
N ILE A 203 27.77 31.63 -4.77
CA ILE A 203 28.70 32.27 -3.84
C ILE A 203 29.66 31.23 -3.21
N SER A 204 29.15 30.06 -2.87
CA SER A 204 29.96 28.96 -2.31
C SER A 204 30.98 28.42 -3.31
N ILE A 205 30.59 28.21 -4.58
CA ILE A 205 31.50 27.78 -5.65
C ILE A 205 32.58 28.82 -5.93
N ILE A 206 32.19 30.10 -6.05
CA ILE A 206 33.15 31.19 -6.29
C ILE A 206 34.16 31.27 -5.14
N SER A 207 33.70 31.12 -3.90
CA SER A 207 34.57 31.10 -2.72
C SER A 207 35.55 29.93 -2.74
N LEU A 208 35.10 28.73 -3.15
CA LEU A 208 35.95 27.54 -3.30
C LEU A 208 37.02 27.73 -4.38
N LEU A 209 36.65 28.28 -5.54
CA LEU A 209 37.57 28.57 -6.64
C LEU A 209 38.62 29.62 -6.26
N LEU A 210 38.22 30.65 -5.52
CA LEU A 210 39.13 31.68 -5.01
C LEU A 210 40.16 31.08 -4.04
N VAL A 211 39.71 30.21 -3.13
CA VAL A 211 40.59 29.46 -2.22
C VAL A 211 41.57 28.57 -3.01
N GLY A 212 41.09 27.89 -4.05
CA GLY A 212 41.93 27.07 -4.94
C GLY A 212 43.02 27.88 -5.63
N MET A 213 42.71 29.07 -6.16
CA MET A 213 43.70 29.95 -6.80
C MET A 213 44.77 30.44 -5.81
N ILE A 214 44.36 30.82 -4.59
CA ILE A 214 45.28 31.31 -3.55
C ILE A 214 46.29 30.22 -3.16
N LEU A 215 45.88 28.94 -3.16
CA LEU A 215 46.74 27.81 -2.84
C LEU A 215 47.64 27.38 -4.02
N LEU A 216 47.20 27.52 -5.27
CA LEU A 216 47.95 27.05 -6.46
C LEU A 216 49.07 27.99 -6.93
N GLN A 217 48.93 29.31 -6.77
CA GLN A 217 49.93 30.29 -7.23
C GLN A 217 51.38 30.04 -6.75
N PRO A 218 51.65 29.74 -5.46
CA PRO A 218 53.02 29.50 -5.00
C PRO A 218 53.60 28.17 -5.48
N LEU A 219 52.75 27.19 -5.82
CA LEU A 219 53.17 25.88 -6.32
C LEU A 219 53.70 25.98 -7.76
N VAL A 220 53.02 26.76 -8.60
CA VAL A 220 53.37 26.96 -10.01
C VAL A 220 54.67 27.77 -10.15
N ALA A 221 54.94 28.71 -9.23
CA ALA A 221 56.20 29.46 -9.21
C ALA A 221 57.42 28.57 -8.88
N ARG A 222 57.25 27.57 -7.99
CA ARG A 222 58.31 26.63 -7.61
C ARG A 222 58.67 25.64 -8.71
N LEU A 223 57.72 25.28 -9.58
CA LEU A 223 57.95 24.35 -10.69
C LEU A 223 58.77 24.96 -11.83
N LYS A 224 58.73 26.28 -12.03
CA LYS A 224 59.50 26.98 -13.07
C LYS A 224 60.99 27.08 -12.79
N ASP A 225 61.39 27.20 -11.52
CA ASP A 225 62.80 27.37 -11.12
C ASP A 225 63.60 26.05 -11.13
N ASN A 226 62.92 24.91 -11.02
CA ASN A 226 63.57 23.60 -10.95
C ASN A 226 63.99 23.04 -12.32
N ALA A 227 63.47 23.60 -13.42
CA ALA A 227 63.77 23.14 -14.77
C ALA A 227 65.18 23.52 -15.28
N LEU A 228 65.91 24.43 -14.62
CA LEU A 228 67.20 24.95 -15.11
C LEU A 228 68.45 24.32 -14.44
N LYS A 229 68.28 23.39 -13.50
CA LYS A 229 69.38 22.86 -12.64
C LYS A 229 69.96 21.50 -13.07
N MET A 230 69.64 21.00 -14.27
CA MET A 230 70.14 19.71 -14.78
C MET A 230 71.56 19.80 -15.37
N LYS A 231 72.55 20.31 -14.62
CA LYS A 231 73.95 20.37 -15.09
C LYS A 231 75.03 20.13 -14.02
N GLN A 232 74.72 19.48 -12.89
CA GLN A 232 75.71 19.15 -11.84
C GLN A 232 75.63 17.68 -11.43
N GLU A 233 76.27 16.84 -12.25
CA GLU A 233 76.10 15.39 -12.36
C GLU A 233 76.96 14.55 -11.39
N LYS A 234 77.30 15.04 -10.18
CA LYS A 234 78.01 14.20 -9.19
C LYS A 234 77.60 14.37 -7.72
N ALA A 235 76.93 15.48 -7.39
CA ALA A 235 76.07 15.55 -6.20
C ALA A 235 74.66 14.97 -6.50
N PHE A 236 74.40 14.61 -7.76
CA PHE A 236 73.12 14.07 -8.22
C PHE A 236 72.90 12.62 -7.77
N ALA A 237 73.92 11.74 -7.75
CA ALA A 237 73.72 10.35 -7.35
C ALA A 237 73.37 10.18 -5.86
N ASP A 238 74.09 10.86 -4.95
CA ASP A 238 73.82 10.82 -3.51
C ASP A 238 72.53 11.58 -3.15
N ASN A 239 72.22 12.67 -3.86
CA ASN A 239 70.91 13.31 -3.72
C ASN A 239 69.81 12.43 -4.31
N VAL A 240 69.99 11.75 -5.46
CA VAL A 240 68.94 10.92 -6.06
C VAL A 240 68.58 9.78 -5.11
N ILE A 241 69.54 9.07 -4.52
CA ILE A 241 69.22 7.98 -3.58
C ILE A 241 68.49 8.50 -2.32
N ASN A 242 68.87 9.68 -1.81
CA ASN A 242 68.28 10.24 -0.57
C ASN A 242 67.10 11.21 -0.77
N THR A 243 66.80 11.65 -2.00
CA THR A 243 65.61 12.45 -2.36
C THR A 243 64.53 11.63 -3.05
N THR A 244 64.83 10.39 -3.43
CA THR A 244 63.83 9.46 -3.98
C THR A 244 62.84 9.10 -2.87
N GLN A 245 61.55 9.27 -3.16
CA GLN A 245 60.43 8.88 -2.29
C GLN A 245 60.13 7.38 -2.40
N ALA A 246 61.17 6.55 -2.31
CA ALA A 246 61.07 5.10 -2.32
C ALA A 246 62.11 4.53 -1.35
N LEU A 247 61.78 3.42 -0.69
CA LEU A 247 62.69 2.72 0.20
C LEU A 247 63.79 2.09 -0.67
N ILE A 248 65.06 2.40 -0.42
CA ILE A 248 66.17 1.80 -1.15
C ILE A 248 67.06 1.09 -0.14
N ILE A 249 67.11 -0.23 -0.25
CA ILE A 249 67.85 -1.10 0.66
C ILE A 249 68.80 -1.97 -0.15
N GLY A 250 70.09 -1.84 0.10
CA GLY A 250 71.12 -2.70 -0.48
C GLY A 250 71.58 -3.73 0.53
N VAL A 251 71.66 -4.99 0.13
CA VAL A 251 72.20 -6.09 0.95
C VAL A 251 73.37 -6.79 0.24
N ASP A 252 74.33 -7.27 1.03
CA ASP A 252 75.49 -8.01 0.53
C ASP A 252 75.15 -9.49 0.23
N GLN A 253 76.15 -10.27 -0.21
CA GLN A 253 76.03 -11.70 -0.51
C GLN A 253 75.63 -12.57 0.69
N GLN A 254 75.76 -12.06 1.92
CA GLN A 254 75.36 -12.74 3.14
C GLN A 254 73.99 -12.26 3.65
N GLY A 255 73.29 -11.41 2.89
CA GLY A 255 71.98 -10.87 3.24
C GLY A 255 72.04 -9.73 4.27
N LYS A 256 73.21 -9.14 4.52
CA LYS A 256 73.37 -8.05 5.48
C LYS A 256 73.16 -6.70 4.82
N VAL A 257 72.46 -5.78 5.50
CA VAL A 257 72.20 -4.44 4.98
C VAL A 257 73.49 -3.61 4.91
N VAL A 258 73.81 -3.15 3.70
CA VAL A 258 74.99 -2.34 3.37
C VAL A 258 74.65 -0.94 2.86
N LEU A 259 73.42 -0.73 2.41
CA LEU A 259 72.89 0.56 1.98
C LEU A 259 71.47 0.72 2.50
N PHE A 260 71.16 1.88 3.07
CA PHE A 260 69.83 2.21 3.56
C PHE A 260 69.61 3.71 3.39
N ASN A 261 68.71 4.10 2.50
CA ASN A 261 68.51 5.52 2.19
C ASN A 261 67.68 6.25 3.26
N HIS A 262 67.77 7.57 3.28
CA HIS A 262 67.08 8.40 4.26
C HIS A 262 65.54 8.18 4.29
N TYR A 263 64.92 7.96 3.13
CA TYR A 263 63.49 7.68 3.05
C TYR A 263 63.11 6.33 3.71
N ALA A 264 64.01 5.33 3.66
CA ALA A 264 63.82 4.09 4.40
C ALA A 264 63.96 4.29 5.92
N GLU A 265 64.82 5.22 6.38
CA GLU A 265 64.90 5.57 7.81
C GLU A 265 63.60 6.20 8.33
N GLU A 266 63.07 7.20 7.61
CA GLU A 266 61.85 7.90 8.01
C GLU A 266 60.62 6.98 8.02
N ASN A 267 60.45 6.10 7.02
CA ASN A 267 59.26 5.26 6.91
C ASN A 267 59.34 3.94 7.69
N SER A 268 60.54 3.40 7.90
CA SER A 268 60.69 2.16 8.69
C SER A 268 60.88 2.41 10.19
N GLY A 269 61.23 3.65 10.58
CA GLY A 269 61.54 4.02 11.95
C GLY A 269 62.84 3.43 12.50
N TRP A 270 63.68 2.84 11.64
CA TRP A 270 65.02 2.34 11.95
C TRP A 270 66.09 3.30 11.42
N SER A 271 67.13 3.60 12.20
CA SER A 271 68.26 4.38 11.69
C SER A 271 69.28 3.49 10.95
N GLU A 272 69.97 4.05 9.95
CA GLU A 272 71.00 3.32 9.19
C GLU A 272 72.10 2.76 10.11
N GLU A 273 72.48 3.48 11.18
CA GLU A 273 73.47 3.00 12.15
C GLU A 273 73.00 1.75 12.91
N GLU A 274 71.69 1.61 13.16
CA GLU A 274 71.12 0.47 13.90
C GLU A 274 70.98 -0.80 13.04
N ILE A 275 70.77 -0.66 11.73
CA ILE A 275 70.49 -1.79 10.84
C ILE A 275 71.67 -2.21 9.98
N ARG A 276 72.71 -1.37 9.86
CA ARG A 276 73.88 -1.67 9.04
C ARG A 276 74.58 -2.93 9.57
N GLY A 277 74.75 -3.91 8.69
CA GLY A 277 75.35 -5.22 9.02
C GLY A 277 74.40 -6.24 9.65
N LYS A 278 73.14 -5.91 9.93
CA LYS A 278 72.09 -6.88 10.33
C LYS A 278 71.51 -7.60 9.11
N ASN A 279 70.94 -8.79 9.32
CA ASN A 279 70.29 -9.56 8.26
C ASN A 279 68.93 -8.94 7.88
N PHE A 280 68.75 -8.63 6.60
CA PHE A 280 67.53 -7.98 6.10
C PHE A 280 66.27 -8.83 6.27
N PHE A 281 66.34 -10.13 5.97
CA PHE A 281 65.16 -11.01 5.98
C PHE A 281 64.69 -11.30 7.41
N GLU A 282 65.60 -11.44 8.36
CA GLU A 282 65.27 -11.65 9.77
C GLU A 282 64.67 -10.38 10.41
N GLN A 283 65.16 -9.20 10.00
CA GLN A 283 64.80 -7.94 10.63
C GLN A 283 63.52 -7.30 10.07
N PHE A 284 63.30 -7.40 8.75
CA PHE A 284 62.25 -6.64 8.07
C PHE A 284 61.12 -7.50 7.50
N ILE A 285 61.30 -8.82 7.33
CA ILE A 285 60.29 -9.71 6.73
C ILE A 285 59.66 -10.59 7.82
N PRO A 286 58.32 -10.67 7.93
CA PRO A 286 57.66 -11.56 8.89
C PRO A 286 57.93 -13.05 8.60
N GLU A 287 57.95 -13.90 9.65
CA GLU A 287 58.35 -15.32 9.58
C GLU A 287 57.63 -16.15 8.50
N ASN A 288 56.35 -15.84 8.22
CA ASN A 288 55.55 -16.54 7.21
C ASN A 288 56.04 -16.34 5.76
N ASN A 289 56.78 -15.27 5.49
CA ASN A 289 57.24 -14.90 4.15
C ASN A 289 58.77 -15.02 3.98
N GLN A 290 59.51 -15.24 5.07
CA GLN A 290 60.99 -15.28 5.07
C GLN A 290 61.56 -16.36 4.16
N GLU A 291 61.07 -17.60 4.26
CA GLU A 291 61.61 -18.74 3.50
C GLU A 291 61.51 -18.52 1.98
N LYS A 292 60.37 -18.00 1.52
CA LYS A 292 60.11 -17.73 0.10
C LYS A 292 60.99 -16.61 -0.45
N LEU A 293 61.14 -15.50 0.29
CA LEU A 293 61.95 -14.36 -0.16
C LEU A 293 63.46 -14.65 -0.06
N LEU A 294 63.88 -15.45 0.93
CA LEU A 294 65.26 -15.89 1.05
C LEU A 294 65.67 -16.81 -0.11
N ALA A 295 64.79 -17.73 -0.52
CA ALA A 295 65.02 -18.58 -1.68
C ALA A 295 65.22 -17.75 -2.96
N LEU A 296 64.35 -16.76 -3.20
CA LEU A 296 64.47 -15.87 -4.34
C LEU A 296 65.78 -15.07 -4.32
N PHE A 297 66.17 -14.55 -3.16
CA PHE A 297 67.45 -13.85 -2.99
C PHE A 297 68.65 -14.73 -3.35
N ILE A 298 68.65 -15.98 -2.88
CA ILE A 298 69.71 -16.95 -3.21
C ILE A 298 69.74 -17.24 -4.71
N ASP A 299 68.58 -17.46 -5.34
CA ASP A 299 68.48 -17.73 -6.77
C ASP A 299 68.98 -16.54 -7.62
N MET A 300 68.62 -15.31 -7.25
CA MET A 300 69.08 -14.10 -7.94
C MET A 300 70.59 -13.87 -7.74
N MET A 301 71.11 -14.08 -6.53
CA MET A 301 72.54 -13.93 -6.23
C MET A 301 73.41 -15.05 -6.79
N SER A 302 72.84 -16.23 -7.08
CA SER A 302 73.54 -17.31 -7.81
C SER A 302 73.59 -17.07 -9.32
N GLY A 303 72.80 -16.13 -9.84
CA GLY A 303 72.63 -15.87 -11.26
C GLY A 303 71.67 -16.84 -11.96
N ALA A 304 70.93 -17.66 -11.21
CA ALA A 304 69.89 -18.53 -11.76
C ALA A 304 68.66 -17.74 -12.26
N VAL A 305 68.43 -16.55 -11.69
CA VAL A 305 67.35 -15.63 -12.06
C VAL A 305 67.95 -14.24 -12.30
N GLU A 306 67.83 -13.68 -13.51
CA GLU A 306 68.38 -12.36 -13.83
C GLU A 306 67.50 -11.19 -13.36
N TYR A 307 66.19 -11.38 -13.38
CA TYR A 307 65.17 -10.42 -12.95
C TYR A 307 64.03 -11.18 -12.29
N ALA A 308 63.47 -10.61 -11.23
CA ALA A 308 62.20 -11.08 -10.67
C ALA A 308 61.14 -10.00 -10.89
N ASP A 309 59.90 -10.43 -11.12
CA ASP A 309 58.76 -9.53 -11.14
C ASP A 309 58.62 -8.82 -9.79
N ASP A 310 57.93 -7.67 -9.78
CA ASP A 310 57.64 -6.93 -8.57
C ASP A 310 56.89 -7.81 -7.54
N ILE A 311 57.30 -7.70 -6.27
CA ILE A 311 56.81 -8.57 -5.20
C ILE A 311 56.10 -7.75 -4.14
N GLU A 312 54.80 -7.98 -4.00
CA GLU A 312 54.02 -7.43 -2.90
C GLU A 312 54.25 -8.28 -1.65
N THR A 313 54.80 -7.68 -0.59
CA THR A 313 54.97 -8.33 0.72
C THR A 313 54.79 -7.32 1.85
N GLN A 314 54.75 -7.82 3.07
CA GLN A 314 54.71 -6.98 4.27
C GLN A 314 56.12 -6.77 4.84
N MET A 315 56.40 -5.55 5.28
CA MET A 315 57.64 -5.16 5.94
C MET A 315 57.34 -4.76 7.39
N MET A 316 58.11 -5.30 8.34
CA MET A 316 58.05 -4.91 9.76
C MET A 316 58.81 -3.61 9.99
N VAL A 317 58.17 -2.66 10.67
CA VAL A 317 58.79 -1.39 11.11
C VAL A 317 59.24 -1.45 12.57
N SER A 318 59.98 -0.46 13.05
CA SER A 318 60.59 -0.50 14.40
C SER A 318 59.60 -0.60 15.56
N THR A 319 58.35 -0.20 15.34
CA THR A 319 57.23 -0.35 16.30
C THR A 319 56.58 -1.73 16.28
N SER A 320 57.07 -2.67 15.46
CA SER A 320 56.46 -3.99 15.17
C SER A 320 55.16 -3.95 14.38
N ASP A 321 54.77 -2.80 13.82
CA ASP A 321 53.67 -2.70 12.85
C ASP A 321 54.11 -3.21 11.47
N LEU A 322 53.14 -3.46 10.57
CA LEU A 322 53.37 -3.99 9.23
C LEU A 322 52.97 -2.97 8.15
N LEU A 323 53.88 -2.71 7.21
CA LEU A 323 53.60 -1.92 6.00
C LEU A 323 53.47 -2.82 4.78
N ASN A 324 52.55 -2.49 3.86
CA ASN A 324 52.44 -3.19 2.58
C ASN A 324 53.36 -2.54 1.56
N ILE A 325 54.40 -3.25 1.15
CA ILE A 325 55.41 -2.74 0.22
C ILE A 325 55.41 -3.58 -1.06
N ILE A 326 55.44 -2.92 -2.20
CA ILE A 326 55.82 -3.57 -3.47
C ILE A 326 57.32 -3.40 -3.67
N TRP A 327 58.05 -4.52 -3.76
CA TRP A 327 59.50 -4.55 -3.93
C TRP A 327 59.88 -4.89 -5.36
N SER A 328 60.76 -4.08 -5.94
CA SER A 328 61.43 -4.38 -7.19
C SER A 328 62.88 -4.78 -6.89
N PRO A 329 63.22 -6.08 -6.89
CA PRO A 329 64.58 -6.54 -6.60
C PRO A 329 65.47 -6.45 -7.84
N THR A 330 66.69 -5.95 -7.69
CA THR A 330 67.70 -5.87 -8.76
C THR A 330 69.07 -6.24 -8.24
N VAL A 331 69.82 -7.05 -8.99
CA VAL A 331 71.20 -7.41 -8.64
C VAL A 331 72.20 -6.52 -9.37
N ILE A 332 73.05 -5.84 -8.61
CA ILE A 332 74.15 -5.01 -9.13
C ILE A 332 75.38 -5.90 -9.37
N LYS A 333 75.84 -5.98 -10.62
CA LYS A 333 76.99 -6.79 -11.05
C LYS A 333 78.25 -5.94 -11.24
N GLU A 334 79.43 -6.52 -10.97
CA GLU A 334 80.73 -5.86 -11.16
C GLU A 334 81.15 -5.84 -12.64
N GLY A 335 80.85 -4.75 -13.35
CA GLY A 335 81.40 -4.46 -14.69
C GLY A 335 81.54 -5.69 -15.60
N LYS A 336 82.74 -5.91 -16.18
CA LYS A 336 83.03 -7.02 -17.11
C LYS A 336 83.07 -8.42 -16.48
N SER A 337 82.96 -8.54 -15.16
CA SER A 337 83.15 -9.81 -14.41
C SER A 337 81.85 -10.61 -14.24
N ALA A 338 80.68 -10.00 -14.51
CA ALA A 338 79.33 -10.56 -14.30
C ALA A 338 79.04 -11.09 -12.88
N LYS A 339 79.97 -10.95 -11.92
CA LYS A 339 79.79 -11.35 -10.53
C LYS A 339 78.86 -10.38 -9.79
N PRO A 340 77.85 -10.88 -9.07
CA PRO A 340 76.93 -10.05 -8.30
C PRO A 340 77.63 -9.49 -7.06
N ILE A 341 77.61 -8.17 -6.90
CA ILE A 341 78.22 -7.45 -5.76
C ILE A 341 77.19 -7.24 -4.66
N MET A 342 75.99 -6.81 -5.05
CA MET A 342 74.98 -6.30 -4.13
C MET A 342 73.58 -6.57 -4.68
N PHE A 343 72.66 -6.91 -3.80
CA PHE A 343 71.24 -6.98 -4.09
C PHE A 343 70.60 -5.67 -3.65
N LEU A 344 69.97 -4.96 -4.57
CA LEU A 344 69.26 -3.72 -4.33
C LEU A 344 67.75 -3.98 -4.38
N ALA A 345 67.05 -3.73 -3.28
CA ALA A 345 65.61 -3.77 -3.22
C ALA A 345 65.08 -2.33 -3.16
N THR A 346 64.26 -1.95 -4.15
CA THR A 346 63.52 -0.68 -4.12
C THR A 346 62.06 -0.94 -3.77
N GLY A 347 61.57 -0.34 -2.70
CA GLY A 347 60.22 -0.54 -2.16
C GLY A 347 59.36 0.71 -2.27
N LEU A 348 58.11 0.55 -2.70
CA LEU A 348 57.08 1.60 -2.62
C LEU A 348 56.00 1.19 -1.62
N ASP A 349 55.64 2.09 -0.71
CA ASP A 349 54.49 1.89 0.18
C ASP A 349 53.20 1.93 -0.62
N ILE A 350 52.47 0.82 -0.60
CA ILE A 350 51.18 0.65 -1.27
C ILE A 350 50.05 0.47 -0.25
N THR A 351 50.26 0.82 1.02
CA THR A 351 49.26 0.65 2.09
C THR A 351 48.00 1.46 1.79
N GLU A 352 48.13 2.75 1.44
CA GLU A 352 46.98 3.58 1.05
C GLU A 352 46.26 3.02 -0.19
N ARG A 353 47.03 2.50 -1.16
CA ARG A 353 46.48 1.87 -2.37
C ARG A 353 45.69 0.60 -2.03
N LYS A 354 46.22 -0.28 -1.18
CA LYS A 354 45.53 -1.51 -0.74
C LYS A 354 44.26 -1.20 0.05
N GLU A 355 44.30 -0.19 0.93
CA GLU A 355 43.10 0.28 1.63
C GLU A 355 42.05 0.85 0.67
N ALA A 356 42.48 1.60 -0.35
CA ALA A 356 41.58 2.12 -1.38
C ALA A 356 40.97 0.99 -2.24
N GLU A 357 41.77 0.01 -2.67
CA GLU A 357 41.30 -1.18 -3.40
C GLU A 357 40.28 -1.97 -2.59
N GLN A 358 40.50 -2.16 -1.28
CA GLN A 358 39.54 -2.82 -0.39
C GLN A 358 38.25 -2.01 -0.22
N LYS A 359 38.33 -0.68 -0.08
CA LYS A 359 37.15 0.20 0.00
C LYS A 359 36.34 0.15 -1.29
N VAL A 360 36.99 0.18 -2.45
CA VAL A 360 36.32 0.06 -3.76
C VAL A 360 35.64 -1.30 -3.89
N LYS A 361 36.33 -2.40 -3.58
CA LYS A 361 35.75 -3.75 -3.63
C LYS A 361 34.54 -3.89 -2.71
N LYS A 362 34.63 -3.38 -1.49
CA LYS A 362 33.50 -3.37 -0.55
C LYS A 362 32.32 -2.57 -1.10
N ALA A 363 32.57 -1.38 -1.67
CA ALA A 363 31.53 -0.56 -2.28
C ALA A 363 30.88 -1.23 -3.51
N THR A 364 31.66 -1.94 -4.34
CA THR A 364 31.10 -2.69 -5.48
C THR A 364 30.27 -3.88 -5.04
N ASP A 365 30.68 -4.59 -3.99
CA ASP A 365 29.93 -5.71 -3.44
C ASP A 365 28.61 -5.23 -2.80
N GLU A 366 28.65 -4.12 -2.06
CA GLU A 366 27.46 -3.45 -1.50
C GLU A 366 26.51 -2.97 -2.60
N LEU A 367 27.04 -2.38 -3.68
CA LEU A 367 26.24 -1.95 -4.83
C LEU A 367 25.57 -3.15 -5.52
N ALA A 368 26.30 -4.24 -5.76
CA ALA A 368 25.75 -5.44 -6.37
C ALA A 368 24.63 -6.08 -5.53
N GLN A 369 24.79 -6.11 -4.20
CA GLN A 369 23.73 -6.57 -3.30
C GLN A 369 22.50 -5.66 -3.34
N LEU A 370 22.70 -4.34 -3.35
CA LEU A 370 21.61 -3.38 -3.46
C LEU A 370 20.85 -3.54 -4.78
N THR A 371 21.55 -3.63 -5.91
CA THR A 371 20.95 -3.86 -7.23
C THR A 371 20.16 -5.17 -7.28
N SER A 372 20.72 -6.27 -6.74
CA SER A 372 20.01 -7.56 -6.70
C SER A 372 18.75 -7.50 -5.84
N ARG A 373 18.78 -6.77 -4.72
CA ARG A 373 17.61 -6.60 -3.86
C ARG A 373 16.53 -5.76 -4.55
N LEU A 374 16.90 -4.65 -5.17
CA LEU A 374 15.97 -3.79 -5.91
C LEU A 374 15.33 -4.54 -7.07
N GLN A 375 16.10 -5.33 -7.83
CA GLN A 375 15.55 -6.17 -8.90
C GLN A 375 14.54 -7.21 -8.35
N GLY A 376 14.83 -7.78 -7.17
CA GLY A 376 13.90 -8.68 -6.48
C GLY A 376 12.58 -8.00 -6.10
N GLU A 377 12.64 -6.78 -5.58
CA GLU A 377 11.44 -5.99 -5.23
C GLU A 377 10.63 -5.59 -6.47
N VAL A 378 11.29 -5.20 -7.57
CA VAL A 378 10.64 -4.88 -8.86
C VAL A 378 9.98 -6.11 -9.48
N ASN A 379 10.65 -7.27 -9.48
CA ASN A 379 10.08 -8.52 -9.99
C ASN A 379 8.85 -8.98 -9.17
N LEU A 380 8.85 -8.72 -7.87
CA LEU A 380 7.69 -8.99 -7.03
C LEU A 380 6.50 -8.08 -7.41
N ALA A 381 6.75 -6.78 -7.61
CA ALA A 381 5.73 -5.85 -8.07
C ALA A 381 5.15 -6.25 -9.44
N ALA A 382 6.00 -6.66 -10.39
CA ALA A 382 5.59 -7.20 -11.69
C ALA A 382 4.67 -8.41 -11.56
N THR A 383 5.02 -9.34 -10.67
CA THR A 383 4.22 -10.55 -10.42
C THR A 383 2.86 -10.21 -9.83
N LEU A 384 2.80 -9.26 -8.89
CA LEU A 384 1.54 -8.79 -8.31
C LEU A 384 0.66 -8.11 -9.37
N GLN A 385 1.23 -7.24 -10.21
CA GLN A 385 0.47 -6.57 -11.28
C GLN A 385 -0.13 -7.57 -12.27
N ARG A 386 0.63 -8.58 -12.69
CA ARG A 386 0.09 -9.62 -13.59
C ARG A 386 -1.03 -10.43 -12.94
N SER A 387 -1.01 -10.60 -11.62
CA SER A 387 -2.04 -11.36 -10.89
C SER A 387 -3.37 -10.61 -10.71
N ILE A 388 -3.37 -9.28 -10.84
CA ILE A 388 -4.60 -8.47 -10.71
C ILE A 388 -5.36 -8.30 -12.03
N LEU A 389 -4.70 -8.53 -13.17
CA LEU A 389 -5.33 -8.48 -14.49
C LEU A 389 -6.17 -9.74 -14.73
N PRO A 390 -7.31 -9.63 -15.44
CA PRO A 390 -8.14 -10.79 -15.75
C PRO A 390 -7.42 -11.73 -16.74
N PRO A 391 -7.92 -12.97 -16.93
CA PRO A 391 -7.32 -13.90 -17.87
C PRO A 391 -7.42 -13.38 -19.33
N PRO A 392 -6.50 -13.79 -20.23
CA PRO A 392 -6.50 -13.34 -21.63
C PRO A 392 -7.77 -13.68 -22.42
N ARG A 393 -8.50 -14.72 -22.06
CA ARG A 393 -9.71 -15.16 -22.77
C ARG A 393 -10.94 -14.44 -22.21
N ILE A 394 -11.59 -13.65 -23.05
CA ILE A 394 -12.82 -12.92 -22.70
C ILE A 394 -14.01 -13.82 -23.04
N ASP A 395 -14.80 -14.14 -22.01
CA ASP A 395 -16.01 -14.95 -22.12
C ASP A 395 -17.10 -14.33 -21.22
N LEU A 396 -17.89 -13.44 -21.81
CA LEU A 396 -18.93 -12.66 -21.16
C LEU A 396 -20.27 -12.85 -21.87
N PRO A 397 -21.41 -12.51 -21.23
CA PRO A 397 -22.71 -12.57 -21.89
C PRO A 397 -22.70 -11.80 -23.23
N GLY A 398 -22.92 -12.52 -24.33
CA GLY A 398 -22.93 -11.96 -25.68
C GLY A 398 -21.59 -11.39 -26.17
N VAL A 399 -20.47 -11.60 -25.47
CA VAL A 399 -19.15 -11.08 -25.88
C VAL A 399 -18.09 -12.16 -25.70
N GLN A 400 -17.38 -12.48 -26.79
CA GLN A 400 -16.27 -13.44 -26.78
C GLN A 400 -15.05 -12.84 -27.45
N GLY A 401 -13.85 -13.15 -26.94
CA GLY A 401 -12.63 -12.66 -27.56
C GLY A 401 -11.37 -12.90 -26.75
N LYS A 402 -10.36 -12.10 -27.04
CA LYS A 402 -9.02 -12.22 -26.48
C LYS A 402 -8.43 -10.85 -26.18
N ALA A 403 -7.76 -10.77 -25.04
CA ALA A 403 -6.96 -9.64 -24.62
C ALA A 403 -5.51 -10.08 -24.36
N SER A 404 -4.55 -9.21 -24.62
CA SER A 404 -3.19 -9.35 -24.13
C SER A 404 -2.61 -8.00 -23.77
N LEU A 405 -1.66 -8.02 -22.85
CA LEU A 405 -0.87 -6.88 -22.41
C LEU A 405 0.58 -7.32 -22.34
N LEU A 406 1.46 -6.63 -23.06
CA LEU A 406 2.90 -6.83 -23.05
C LEU A 406 3.57 -5.59 -22.49
N THR A 407 4.32 -5.76 -21.40
CA THR A 407 5.02 -4.65 -20.75
C THR A 407 6.38 -4.38 -21.41
N SER A 408 6.70 -3.11 -21.64
CA SER A 408 8.02 -2.60 -22.05
C SER A 408 9.08 -2.73 -20.96
N SER A 409 8.64 -2.65 -19.71
CA SER A 409 9.48 -2.79 -18.51
C SER A 409 8.95 -3.90 -17.59
N GLU A 410 9.54 -4.07 -16.41
CA GLU A 410 9.07 -5.08 -15.45
C GLU A 410 7.63 -4.81 -14.98
N VAL A 411 7.23 -3.55 -14.87
CA VAL A 411 5.90 -3.12 -14.40
C VAL A 411 5.32 -2.13 -15.42
N GLY A 412 4.14 -2.46 -15.97
CA GLY A 412 3.50 -1.66 -17.01
C GLY A 412 2.62 -0.52 -16.49
N GLY A 413 2.37 0.48 -17.33
CA GLY A 413 1.33 1.51 -17.19
C GLY A 413 0.00 1.13 -17.84
N ASP A 414 0.00 0.16 -18.75
CA ASP A 414 -1.21 -0.33 -19.41
C ASP A 414 -2.15 -1.09 -18.45
N TYR A 415 -3.44 -1.04 -18.76
CA TYR A 415 -4.51 -1.69 -18.02
C TYR A 415 -5.60 -2.19 -18.96
N TYR A 416 -6.10 -3.39 -18.70
CA TYR A 416 -7.39 -3.81 -19.22
C TYR A 416 -8.15 -4.58 -18.15
N ASP A 417 -9.47 -4.47 -18.20
CA ASP A 417 -10.35 -5.21 -17.32
C ASP A 417 -11.70 -5.46 -17.96
N TYR A 418 -12.43 -6.43 -17.42
CA TYR A 418 -13.78 -6.71 -17.87
C TYR A 418 -14.58 -7.43 -16.80
N TYR A 419 -15.88 -7.18 -16.76
CA TYR A 419 -16.79 -7.84 -15.84
C TYR A 419 -18.21 -7.91 -16.39
N LYS A 420 -19.03 -8.75 -15.77
CA LYS A 420 -20.46 -8.88 -16.10
C LYS A 420 -21.34 -8.40 -14.95
N VAL A 421 -22.48 -7.80 -15.30
CA VAL A 421 -23.49 -7.37 -14.33
C VAL A 421 -24.84 -7.98 -14.69
N ALA A 422 -25.58 -8.42 -13.67
CA ALA A 422 -26.93 -8.98 -13.80
C ALA A 422 -27.06 -10.13 -14.83
N GLY A 423 -25.95 -10.78 -15.19
CA GLY A 423 -25.90 -11.88 -16.16
C GLY A 423 -26.12 -11.50 -17.63
N HIS A 424 -26.27 -10.22 -17.97
CA HIS A 424 -26.54 -9.78 -19.34
C HIS A 424 -25.85 -8.48 -19.76
N HIS A 425 -25.27 -7.73 -18.82
CA HIS A 425 -24.38 -6.63 -19.16
C HIS A 425 -22.93 -7.10 -19.18
N SER A 426 -22.20 -6.69 -20.21
CA SER A 426 -20.77 -6.95 -20.38
C SER A 426 -20.04 -5.62 -20.43
N VAL A 427 -19.17 -5.37 -19.46
CA VAL A 427 -18.37 -4.14 -19.34
C VAL A 427 -16.93 -4.45 -19.68
N LEU A 428 -16.31 -3.63 -20.54
CA LEU A 428 -14.90 -3.71 -20.93
C LEU A 428 -14.22 -2.37 -20.66
N LEU A 429 -13.01 -2.43 -20.12
CA LEU A 429 -12.15 -1.28 -19.84
C LEU A 429 -10.78 -1.54 -20.45
N ILE A 430 -10.20 -0.51 -21.04
CA ILE A 430 -8.80 -0.48 -21.47
C ILE A 430 -8.26 0.93 -21.20
N GLY A 431 -7.03 1.04 -20.72
CA GLY A 431 -6.44 2.32 -20.40
C GLY A 431 -4.93 2.24 -20.32
N ASP A 432 -4.31 3.41 -20.34
CA ASP A 432 -2.87 3.60 -20.23
C ASP A 432 -2.56 4.75 -19.27
N VAL A 433 -1.54 4.59 -18.44
CA VAL A 433 -1.07 5.57 -17.48
C VAL A 433 0.16 6.26 -18.05
N SER A 434 0.19 7.59 -18.02
CA SER A 434 1.34 8.35 -18.49
C SER A 434 2.64 7.96 -17.76
N GLY A 435 3.62 7.45 -18.50
CA GLY A 435 4.91 6.99 -17.99
C GLY A 435 4.94 5.48 -17.68
N HIS A 436 6.13 4.93 -17.40
CA HIS A 436 6.29 3.48 -17.21
C HIS A 436 6.92 3.13 -15.84
N GLY A 437 6.90 1.84 -15.49
CA GLY A 437 7.53 1.30 -14.28
C GLY A 437 6.62 1.33 -13.04
N VAL A 438 7.24 1.25 -11.85
CA VAL A 438 6.53 0.99 -10.58
C VAL A 438 5.46 2.05 -10.25
N ALA A 439 5.69 3.32 -10.59
CA ALA A 439 4.73 4.39 -10.36
C ALA A 439 3.46 4.21 -11.22
N ALA A 440 3.63 3.91 -12.50
CA ALA A 440 2.53 3.65 -13.43
C ALA A 440 1.74 2.39 -13.02
N GLY A 441 2.44 1.30 -12.68
CA GLY A 441 1.77 0.08 -12.19
C GLY A 441 1.03 0.24 -10.86
N THR A 442 1.43 1.22 -10.03
CA THR A 442 0.66 1.59 -8.83
C THR A 442 -0.68 2.23 -9.19
N MET A 443 -0.71 3.05 -10.25
CA MET A 443 -1.94 3.64 -10.77
C MET A 443 -2.86 2.58 -11.39
N VAL A 444 -2.30 1.61 -12.13
CA VAL A 444 -3.04 0.44 -12.62
C VAL A 444 -3.70 -0.33 -11.47
N SER A 445 -2.96 -0.53 -10.37
CA SER A 445 -3.49 -1.19 -9.16
C SER A 445 -4.61 -0.39 -8.50
N ALA A 446 -4.50 0.94 -8.47
CA ALA A 446 -5.54 1.82 -7.97
C ALA A 446 -6.80 1.82 -8.85
N ALA A 447 -6.63 1.78 -10.18
CA ALA A 447 -7.75 1.65 -11.11
C ALA A 447 -8.51 0.33 -10.89
N LYS A 448 -7.78 -0.79 -10.78
CA LYS A 448 -8.38 -2.09 -10.45
C LYS A 448 -9.11 -2.08 -9.11
N ALA A 449 -8.54 -1.47 -8.08
CA ALA A 449 -9.18 -1.33 -6.78
C ALA A 449 -10.44 -0.44 -6.85
N GLY A 450 -10.45 0.59 -7.70
CA GLY A 450 -11.61 1.45 -7.94
C GLY A 450 -12.73 0.78 -8.73
N VAL A 451 -12.41 -0.19 -9.60
CA VAL A 451 -13.42 -0.98 -10.33
C VAL A 451 -14.18 -1.94 -9.39
N TYR A 452 -13.53 -2.49 -8.37
CA TYR A 452 -14.13 -3.52 -7.50
C TYR A 452 -15.47 -3.11 -6.85
N PRO A 453 -15.60 -1.93 -6.21
CA PRO A 453 -16.89 -1.46 -5.67
C PRO A 453 -17.98 -1.34 -6.73
N LEU A 454 -17.62 -0.88 -7.94
CA LEU A 454 -18.56 -0.69 -9.05
C LEU A 454 -19.16 -2.02 -9.52
N ILE A 455 -18.38 -3.10 -9.47
CA ILE A 455 -18.86 -4.45 -9.76
C ILE A 455 -19.94 -4.86 -8.74
N HIS A 456 -19.68 -4.65 -7.45
CA HIS A 456 -20.59 -5.03 -6.36
C HIS A 456 -21.87 -4.18 -6.33
N GLU A 457 -21.77 -2.90 -6.65
CA GLU A 457 -22.92 -2.01 -6.77
C GLU A 457 -23.74 -2.25 -8.05
N GLY A 458 -23.26 -3.13 -8.95
CA GLY A 458 -23.93 -3.44 -10.21
C GLY A 458 -23.94 -2.27 -11.19
N ILE A 459 -22.92 -1.40 -11.13
CA ILE A 459 -22.80 -0.25 -12.01
C ILE A 459 -22.43 -0.72 -13.42
N THR A 460 -23.25 -0.32 -14.38
CA THR A 460 -23.12 -0.68 -15.80
C THR A 460 -22.85 0.51 -16.71
N SER A 461 -23.00 1.75 -16.22
CA SER A 461 -22.87 2.96 -17.03
C SER A 461 -21.39 3.34 -17.20
N PRO A 462 -20.84 3.36 -18.43
CA PRO A 462 -19.45 3.78 -18.66
C PRO A 462 -19.14 5.18 -18.13
N ILE A 463 -20.12 6.08 -18.18
CA ILE A 463 -19.99 7.45 -17.69
C ILE A 463 -19.75 7.46 -16.17
N GLU A 464 -20.55 6.68 -15.44
CA GLU A 464 -20.46 6.58 -13.98
C GLU A 464 -19.15 5.89 -13.56
N ILE A 465 -18.75 4.85 -14.29
CA ILE A 465 -17.50 4.14 -14.08
C ILE A 465 -16.31 5.09 -14.27
N LEU A 466 -16.25 5.83 -15.38
CA LEU A 466 -15.15 6.77 -15.63
C LEU A 466 -15.14 7.93 -14.62
N ASN A 467 -16.30 8.42 -14.18
CA ASN A 467 -16.37 9.46 -13.12
C ASN A 467 -15.86 8.95 -11.77
N SER A 468 -16.24 7.73 -11.39
CA SER A 468 -15.74 7.10 -10.17
C SER A 468 -14.23 6.89 -10.24
N LEU A 469 -13.72 6.32 -11.34
CA LEU A 469 -12.30 6.09 -11.54
C LEU A 469 -11.52 7.42 -11.63
N ASN A 470 -12.07 8.47 -12.23
CA ASN A 470 -11.46 9.81 -12.21
C ASN A 470 -11.26 10.31 -10.77
N THR A 471 -12.24 10.09 -9.90
CA THR A 471 -12.16 10.44 -8.47
C THR A 471 -11.08 9.62 -7.77
N THR A 472 -11.00 8.32 -8.04
CA THR A 472 -9.94 7.43 -7.54
C THR A 472 -8.56 7.90 -8.00
N MET A 473 -8.41 8.28 -9.28
CA MET A 473 -7.13 8.74 -9.84
C MET A 473 -6.71 10.09 -9.23
N LEU A 474 -7.65 11.03 -9.08
CA LEU A 474 -7.40 12.32 -8.42
C LEU A 474 -6.93 12.16 -6.97
N ALA A 475 -7.58 11.27 -6.21
CA ALA A 475 -7.21 10.97 -4.83
C ALA A 475 -5.85 10.28 -4.71
N THR A 476 -5.48 9.45 -5.69
CA THR A 476 -4.25 8.64 -5.64
C THR A 476 -3.03 9.39 -6.16
N ALA A 477 -3.12 10.05 -7.32
CA ALA A 477 -1.97 10.62 -8.02
C ALA A 477 -1.68 12.08 -7.72
N GLN A 478 -2.58 12.80 -7.01
CA GLN A 478 -2.49 14.26 -6.79
C GLN A 478 -2.12 15.05 -8.07
N GLN A 479 -2.69 14.66 -9.22
CA GLN A 479 -2.45 15.25 -10.56
C GLN A 479 -1.04 15.07 -11.16
N SER A 480 -0.18 14.24 -10.56
CA SER A 480 1.18 13.99 -11.08
C SER A 480 1.24 12.97 -12.22
N LEU A 481 0.29 12.02 -12.25
CA LEU A 481 0.10 11.01 -13.28
C LEU A 481 -1.34 11.08 -13.78
N LEU A 482 -1.52 10.88 -15.08
CA LEU A 482 -2.82 10.83 -15.74
C LEU A 482 -3.04 9.43 -16.31
N MET A 483 -4.29 9.01 -16.43
CA MET A 483 -4.64 7.74 -17.05
C MET A 483 -5.67 7.98 -18.15
N THR A 484 -5.34 7.59 -19.38
CA THR A 484 -6.33 7.50 -20.46
C THR A 484 -7.15 6.22 -20.26
N MET A 485 -8.45 6.25 -20.55
CA MET A 485 -9.27 5.03 -20.46
C MET A 485 -10.49 5.04 -21.39
N ALA A 486 -10.71 3.95 -22.11
CA ALA A 486 -11.92 3.64 -22.83
C ALA A 486 -12.78 2.67 -22.02
N CYS A 487 -14.08 2.96 -21.89
CA CYS A 487 -15.03 2.11 -21.17
C CYS A 487 -16.26 1.82 -22.04
N LEU A 488 -16.57 0.54 -22.22
CA LEU A 488 -17.69 0.06 -23.04
C LEU A 488 -18.60 -0.80 -22.18
N SER A 489 -19.92 -0.66 -22.38
CA SER A 489 -20.93 -1.48 -21.71
C SER A 489 -21.98 -1.95 -22.71
N LEU A 490 -22.11 -3.26 -22.89
CA LEU A 490 -23.05 -3.90 -23.79
C LEU A 490 -24.17 -4.59 -23.00
N ASP A 491 -25.43 -4.25 -23.26
CA ASP A 491 -26.57 -5.09 -22.90
C ASP A 491 -26.73 -6.21 -23.94
N ALA A 492 -26.31 -7.42 -23.60
CA ALA A 492 -26.30 -8.58 -24.49
C ALA A 492 -27.70 -9.06 -24.91
N ARG A 493 -28.78 -8.55 -24.29
CA ARG A 493 -30.16 -8.87 -24.74
C ARG A 493 -30.52 -8.00 -25.94
N SER A 494 -30.32 -6.70 -25.79
CA SER A 494 -30.72 -5.69 -26.78
C SER A 494 -29.63 -5.40 -27.81
N GLY A 495 -28.38 -5.78 -27.55
CA GLY A 495 -27.22 -5.39 -28.35
C GLY A 495 -26.86 -3.91 -28.17
N LYS A 496 -27.53 -3.19 -27.26
CA LYS A 496 -27.26 -1.77 -27.02
C LYS A 496 -25.94 -1.62 -26.29
N MET A 497 -25.02 -0.88 -26.88
CA MET A 497 -23.71 -0.55 -26.34
C MET A 497 -23.61 0.93 -26.05
N ILE A 498 -23.06 1.27 -24.88
CA ILE A 498 -22.63 2.62 -24.54
C ILE A 498 -21.10 2.60 -24.52
N PHE A 499 -20.48 3.59 -25.15
CA PHE A 499 -19.03 3.80 -25.13
C PHE A 499 -18.74 5.22 -24.62
N ALA A 500 -17.86 5.32 -23.63
CA ALA A 500 -17.33 6.58 -23.15
C ALA A 500 -15.79 6.54 -23.17
N ASN A 501 -15.17 7.67 -23.47
CA ASN A 501 -13.72 7.79 -23.61
C ASN A 501 -13.16 8.88 -22.72
N ALA A 502 -12.19 8.54 -21.88
CA ALA A 502 -11.39 9.45 -21.07
C ALA A 502 -10.02 9.69 -21.73
N GLY A 503 -10.03 10.20 -22.97
CA GLY A 503 -8.82 10.59 -23.70
C GLY A 503 -7.95 9.44 -24.20
N HIS A 504 -8.48 8.21 -24.26
CA HIS A 504 -7.80 7.05 -24.82
C HIS A 504 -7.85 7.03 -26.36
N VAL A 505 -6.95 6.25 -26.97
CA VAL A 505 -7.00 6.00 -28.43
C VAL A 505 -8.34 5.37 -28.83
N LEU A 506 -8.80 5.70 -30.03
CA LEU A 506 -10.16 5.37 -30.47
C LEU A 506 -10.23 3.91 -30.95
N PRO A 507 -11.19 3.11 -30.46
CA PRO A 507 -11.35 1.74 -30.89
C PRO A 507 -12.00 1.65 -32.28
N TYR A 508 -11.75 0.54 -32.97
CA TYR A 508 -12.39 0.23 -34.26
C TYR A 508 -13.53 -0.78 -34.07
N LEU A 509 -14.64 -0.55 -34.76
CA LEU A 509 -15.82 -1.40 -34.82
C LEU A 509 -15.98 -1.97 -36.24
N LEU A 510 -15.94 -3.28 -36.38
CA LEU A 510 -16.33 -3.97 -37.60
C LEU A 510 -17.83 -4.16 -37.61
N ARG A 511 -18.51 -3.54 -38.58
CA ARG A 511 -19.89 -3.85 -38.92
C ARG A 511 -19.92 -5.10 -39.78
N HIS A 512 -20.19 -6.26 -39.18
CA HIS A 512 -20.01 -7.55 -39.83
C HIS A 512 -20.81 -7.67 -41.14
N LYS A 513 -22.05 -7.18 -41.15
CA LYS A 513 -22.91 -7.19 -42.36
C LYS A 513 -22.44 -6.23 -43.46
N ALA A 514 -21.72 -5.18 -43.11
CA ALA A 514 -21.21 -4.19 -44.05
C ALA A 514 -19.75 -4.46 -44.45
N GLU A 515 -19.10 -5.44 -43.82
CA GLU A 515 -17.69 -5.79 -44.01
C GLU A 515 -16.78 -4.55 -43.93
N GLN A 516 -17.08 -3.65 -42.99
CA GLN A 516 -16.39 -2.36 -42.89
C GLN A 516 -16.03 -2.05 -41.44
N TRP A 517 -14.77 -1.66 -41.22
CA TRP A 517 -14.30 -1.07 -39.97
C TRP A 517 -14.65 0.42 -39.92
N GLU A 518 -15.21 0.85 -38.79
CA GLU A 518 -15.46 2.25 -38.45
C GLU A 518 -14.80 2.59 -37.11
N MET A 519 -14.20 3.77 -37.00
CA MET A 519 -13.62 4.23 -35.74
C MET A 519 -14.70 4.84 -34.85
N LEU A 520 -14.72 4.47 -33.58
CA LEU A 520 -15.68 5.01 -32.63
C LEU A 520 -15.15 6.32 -32.03
N GLU A 521 -15.64 7.45 -32.55
CA GLU A 521 -15.23 8.77 -32.10
C GLU A 521 -15.98 9.20 -30.83
N ALA A 522 -15.29 9.17 -29.70
CA ALA A 522 -15.72 9.78 -28.44
C ALA A 522 -14.53 10.54 -27.83
N SER A 523 -14.76 11.73 -27.28
CA SER A 523 -13.70 12.55 -26.69
C SER A 523 -13.87 12.67 -25.17
N GLY A 524 -12.80 12.95 -24.45
CA GLY A 524 -12.84 13.22 -23.02
C GLY A 524 -11.46 13.53 -22.49
N LEU A 525 -11.39 14.08 -21.29
CA LEU A 525 -10.12 14.33 -20.64
C LEU A 525 -9.59 13.03 -20.00
N PRO A 526 -8.26 12.83 -19.93
CA PRO A 526 -7.68 11.75 -19.16
C PRO A 526 -8.11 11.82 -17.69
N LEU A 527 -8.26 10.66 -17.07
CA LEU A 527 -8.53 10.54 -15.64
C LEU A 527 -7.40 11.17 -14.82
N GLY A 528 -7.77 11.80 -13.71
CA GLY A 528 -6.83 12.53 -12.86
C GLY A 528 -6.59 13.98 -13.30
N LYS A 529 -7.16 14.43 -14.43
CA LYS A 529 -6.93 15.78 -14.96
C LYS A 529 -7.78 16.86 -14.27
N SER A 530 -9.07 16.63 -14.10
CA SER A 530 -10.03 17.59 -13.53
C SER A 530 -11.18 16.88 -12.85
N ILE A 531 -11.70 17.45 -11.76
CA ILE A 531 -12.87 16.93 -11.04
C ILE A 531 -14.18 17.12 -11.84
N ASP A 532 -14.22 18.14 -12.70
CA ASP A 532 -15.39 18.52 -13.52
C ASP A 532 -15.40 17.85 -14.90
N SER A 533 -14.77 16.69 -15.05
CA SER A 533 -14.71 16.00 -16.34
C SER A 533 -16.09 15.41 -16.67
N ASP A 534 -16.82 16.02 -17.60
CA ASP A 534 -18.15 15.55 -18.02
C ASP A 534 -18.06 14.52 -19.15
N TYR A 535 -17.88 13.24 -18.79
CA TYR A 535 -17.91 12.13 -19.75
C TYR A 535 -19.31 11.84 -20.32
N SER A 536 -20.37 12.47 -19.78
CA SER A 536 -21.74 12.25 -20.26
C SER A 536 -22.00 12.95 -21.59
N ALA A 537 -21.40 14.13 -21.80
CA ALA A 537 -21.56 14.92 -23.02
C ALA A 537 -20.94 14.28 -24.27
N THR A 538 -20.05 13.29 -24.08
CA THR A 538 -19.25 12.70 -25.15
C THR A 538 -19.42 11.20 -25.31
N ALA A 539 -20.21 10.57 -24.44
CA ALA A 539 -20.54 9.16 -24.57
C ALA A 539 -21.41 8.93 -25.81
N ILE A 540 -21.12 7.85 -26.53
CA ILE A 540 -21.89 7.42 -27.69
C ILE A 540 -22.71 6.18 -27.34
N GLU A 541 -23.91 6.12 -27.93
CA GLU A 541 -24.80 4.97 -27.84
C GLU A 541 -24.99 4.40 -29.24
N LEU A 542 -24.80 3.08 -29.38
CA LEU A 542 -25.04 2.37 -30.62
C LEU A 542 -25.56 0.96 -30.38
N THR A 543 -26.16 0.35 -31.39
CA THR A 543 -26.61 -1.04 -31.32
C THR A 543 -25.63 -1.91 -32.11
N LEU A 544 -25.10 -2.94 -31.47
CA LEU A 544 -24.31 -4.00 -32.10
C LEU A 544 -25.23 -5.10 -32.62
N GLU A 545 -24.91 -5.58 -33.81
CA GLU A 545 -25.49 -6.79 -34.38
C GLU A 545 -24.62 -8.00 -34.02
N VAL A 546 -25.22 -9.18 -33.94
CA VAL A 546 -24.46 -10.42 -33.72
C VAL A 546 -23.48 -10.60 -34.87
N GLY A 547 -22.20 -10.81 -34.53
CA GLY A 547 -21.08 -10.87 -35.45
C GLY A 547 -20.24 -9.58 -35.51
N ASP A 548 -20.78 -8.42 -35.07
CA ASP A 548 -20.00 -7.18 -35.02
C ASP A 548 -18.78 -7.35 -34.08
N ARG A 549 -17.63 -6.78 -34.46
CA ARG A 549 -16.37 -6.95 -33.72
C ARG A 549 -15.79 -5.63 -33.27
N LEU A 550 -15.18 -5.59 -32.09
CA LEU A 550 -14.46 -4.43 -31.57
C LEU A 550 -12.98 -4.77 -31.48
N PHE A 551 -12.15 -3.83 -31.91
CA PHE A 551 -10.70 -3.84 -31.76
C PHE A 551 -10.30 -2.63 -30.93
N LEU A 552 -9.83 -2.89 -29.71
CA LEU A 552 -9.30 -1.89 -28.79
C LEU A 552 -7.80 -2.13 -28.61
N TYR A 553 -7.05 -1.05 -28.44
CA TYR A 553 -5.60 -1.08 -28.34
C TYR A 553 -5.11 0.11 -27.54
N THR A 554 -3.85 0.08 -27.09
CA THR A 554 -3.13 1.22 -26.52
C THR A 554 -2.24 1.87 -27.60
N ASP A 555 -1.86 3.13 -27.40
CA ASP A 555 -1.01 3.88 -28.34
C ASP A 555 0.33 3.20 -28.60
N GLY A 556 0.87 2.44 -27.64
CA GLY A 556 2.05 1.59 -27.82
C GLY A 556 1.94 0.60 -29.00
N LEU A 557 0.75 0.24 -29.50
CA LEU A 557 0.65 -0.52 -30.76
C LEU A 557 1.00 0.33 -31.99
N ALA A 558 0.47 1.55 -32.07
CA ALA A 558 0.58 2.41 -33.25
C ALA A 558 1.88 3.22 -33.26
N GLU A 559 2.39 3.59 -32.09
CA GLU A 559 3.58 4.43 -31.92
C GLU A 559 4.88 3.62 -31.89
N GLU A 560 4.82 2.31 -31.64
CA GLU A 560 6.02 1.48 -31.55
C GLU A 560 6.88 1.52 -32.83
N GLU A 561 8.17 1.73 -32.63
CA GLU A 561 9.11 1.99 -33.71
C GLU A 561 9.81 0.72 -34.21
N SER A 562 10.01 0.66 -35.53
CA SER A 562 10.98 -0.26 -36.13
C SER A 562 12.41 0.14 -35.75
N PRO A 563 13.42 -0.75 -35.94
CA PRO A 563 14.83 -0.39 -35.72
C PRO A 563 15.35 0.78 -36.58
N SER A 564 14.59 1.19 -37.60
CA SER A 564 14.85 2.38 -38.42
C SER A 564 14.23 3.68 -37.87
N GLY A 565 13.50 3.63 -36.75
CA GLY A 565 12.78 4.78 -36.17
C GLY A 565 11.46 5.10 -36.89
N GLU A 566 10.90 4.14 -37.65
CA GLU A 566 9.59 4.30 -38.29
C GLU A 566 8.52 3.63 -37.43
N ALA A 567 7.55 4.41 -36.95
CA ALA A 567 6.40 3.92 -36.19
C ALA A 567 5.57 2.89 -36.99
N PHE A 568 4.91 1.98 -36.28
CA PHE A 568 4.00 1.00 -36.89
C PHE A 568 2.90 1.72 -37.68
N GLY A 569 2.27 2.71 -37.05
CA GLY A 569 1.37 3.68 -37.65
C GLY A 569 -0.04 3.17 -37.92
N TYR A 570 -1.00 4.10 -37.93
CA TYR A 570 -2.41 3.83 -38.16
C TYR A 570 -2.70 3.24 -39.55
N ASP A 571 -1.96 3.66 -40.59
CA ASP A 571 -2.14 3.14 -41.95
C ASP A 571 -1.92 1.62 -42.04
N ARG A 572 -0.91 1.09 -41.32
CA ARG A 572 -0.63 -0.36 -41.29
C ARG A 572 -1.67 -1.10 -40.46
N LEU A 573 -2.05 -0.53 -39.32
CA LEU A 573 -3.11 -1.06 -38.46
C LEU A 573 -4.40 -1.23 -39.25
N GLU A 574 -4.88 -0.17 -39.91
CA GLU A 574 -6.10 -0.19 -40.72
C GLU A 574 -5.99 -1.14 -41.91
N ALA A 575 -4.83 -1.20 -42.58
CA ALA A 575 -4.61 -2.15 -43.66
C ALA A 575 -4.71 -3.60 -43.18
N LEU A 576 -4.18 -3.93 -42.00
CA LEU A 576 -4.28 -5.26 -41.40
C LEU A 576 -5.70 -5.61 -40.97
N LEU A 577 -6.42 -4.67 -40.36
CA LEU A 577 -7.82 -4.86 -40.00
C LEU A 577 -8.68 -5.14 -41.24
N ASN A 578 -8.51 -4.35 -42.31
CA ASN A 578 -9.24 -4.53 -43.56
C ASN A 578 -8.86 -5.82 -44.31
N ALA A 579 -7.60 -6.24 -44.26
CA ALA A 579 -7.16 -7.49 -44.89
C ALA A 579 -7.68 -8.75 -44.18
N ASN A 580 -8.13 -8.62 -42.92
CA ASN A 580 -8.50 -9.74 -42.06
C ASN A 580 -9.92 -9.61 -41.49
N ILE A 581 -10.85 -9.02 -42.24
CA ILE A 581 -12.26 -8.83 -41.86
C ILE A 581 -12.91 -10.15 -41.40
N ASP A 582 -12.61 -11.26 -42.08
CA ASP A 582 -13.19 -12.57 -41.78
C ASP A 582 -12.50 -13.32 -40.62
N ALA A 583 -11.35 -12.84 -40.14
CA ALA A 583 -10.56 -13.55 -39.13
C ALA A 583 -11.27 -13.55 -37.76
N GLU A 584 -11.35 -14.72 -37.11
CA GLU A 584 -11.86 -14.81 -35.74
C GLU A 584 -11.04 -13.98 -34.76
N PRO A 585 -11.61 -13.50 -33.63
CA PRO A 585 -10.93 -12.59 -32.69
C PRO A 585 -9.52 -13.03 -32.29
N ASP A 586 -9.37 -14.30 -31.91
CA ASP A 586 -8.08 -14.88 -31.51
C ASP A 586 -7.06 -14.84 -32.66
N THR A 587 -7.53 -15.08 -33.88
CA THR A 587 -6.68 -15.07 -35.08
C THR A 587 -6.28 -13.65 -35.46
N LEU A 588 -7.22 -12.71 -35.43
CA LEU A 588 -6.94 -11.30 -35.71
C LEU A 588 -5.94 -10.71 -34.70
N HIS A 589 -6.13 -11.04 -33.42
CA HIS A 589 -5.18 -10.71 -32.35
C HIS A 589 -3.78 -11.24 -32.67
N ASP A 590 -3.64 -12.53 -32.98
CA ASP A 590 -2.34 -13.16 -33.21
C ASP A 590 -1.66 -12.64 -34.49
N ILE A 591 -2.44 -12.31 -35.53
CA ILE A 591 -1.95 -11.65 -36.74
C ILE A 591 -1.38 -10.26 -36.41
N MET A 592 -2.09 -9.47 -35.59
CA MET A 592 -1.63 -8.15 -35.21
C MET A 592 -0.31 -8.21 -34.42
N MET A 593 -0.23 -9.13 -33.45
CA MET A 593 0.97 -9.34 -32.64
C MET A 593 2.17 -9.79 -33.47
N GLU A 594 1.97 -10.70 -34.41
CA GLU A 594 3.06 -11.15 -35.29
C GLU A 594 3.48 -10.05 -36.28
N ALA A 595 2.53 -9.24 -36.79
CA ALA A 595 2.85 -8.10 -37.64
C ALA A 595 3.71 -7.06 -36.90
N LEU A 596 3.37 -6.74 -35.65
CA LEU A 596 4.16 -5.86 -34.79
C LEU A 596 5.56 -6.43 -34.56
N ARG A 597 5.65 -7.71 -34.21
CA ARG A 597 6.94 -8.41 -34.02
C ARG A 597 7.83 -8.35 -35.26
N ILE A 598 7.26 -8.54 -36.45
CA ILE A 598 7.97 -8.46 -37.73
C ILE A 598 8.48 -7.04 -37.98
N HIS A 599 7.65 -6.02 -37.70
CA HIS A 599 8.00 -4.61 -37.84
C HIS A 599 9.16 -4.20 -36.92
N CYS A 600 9.09 -4.59 -35.65
CA CYS A 600 10.10 -4.25 -34.63
C CYS A 600 11.36 -5.13 -34.71
N ARG A 601 11.31 -6.27 -35.41
CA ARG A 601 12.37 -7.30 -35.46
C ARG A 601 12.80 -7.80 -34.08
N GLY A 602 11.87 -7.85 -33.14
CA GLY A 602 12.14 -8.16 -31.75
C GLY A 602 10.87 -8.51 -30.99
N THR A 603 11.04 -8.84 -29.71
CA THR A 603 9.94 -9.15 -28.78
C THR A 603 9.97 -8.25 -27.54
N ALA A 604 10.82 -7.23 -27.54
CA ALA A 604 10.91 -6.20 -26.52
C ALA A 604 10.57 -4.87 -27.18
N TYR A 605 9.63 -4.15 -26.59
CA TYR A 605 9.04 -2.93 -27.13
C TYR A 605 9.43 -1.74 -26.26
N THR A 606 9.38 -0.55 -26.86
CA THR A 606 9.70 0.71 -26.17
C THR A 606 8.59 1.19 -25.27
N ASP A 607 7.34 0.83 -25.58
CA ASP A 607 6.17 1.10 -24.75
C ASP A 607 5.33 -0.15 -24.49
N ASP A 608 4.40 -0.06 -23.55
CA ASP A 608 3.47 -1.13 -23.27
C ASP A 608 2.47 -1.31 -24.43
N VAL A 609 2.14 -2.56 -24.74
CA VAL A 609 1.25 -2.88 -25.84
C VAL A 609 0.10 -3.74 -25.33
N THR A 610 -1.10 -3.18 -25.38
CA THR A 610 -2.35 -3.87 -25.04
C THR A 610 -3.23 -3.97 -26.28
N ILE A 611 -3.76 -5.17 -26.53
CA ILE A 611 -4.71 -5.42 -27.62
C ILE A 611 -5.89 -6.21 -27.08
N VAL A 612 -7.10 -5.75 -27.36
CA VAL A 612 -8.35 -6.43 -27.02
C VAL A 612 -9.19 -6.58 -28.28
N VAL A 613 -9.51 -7.82 -28.65
CA VAL A 613 -10.38 -8.13 -29.80
C VAL A 613 -11.57 -8.90 -29.29
N VAL A 614 -12.78 -8.37 -29.49
CA VAL A 614 -14.02 -9.03 -29.05
C VAL A 614 -15.07 -9.04 -30.15
N THR A 615 -15.95 -10.03 -30.13
CA THR A 615 -17.10 -10.16 -31.03
C THR A 615 -18.38 -10.21 -30.21
N HIS A 616 -19.44 -9.54 -30.69
CA HIS A 616 -20.78 -9.75 -30.18
C HIS A 616 -21.29 -11.12 -30.65
N SER A 617 -21.13 -12.16 -29.83
CA SER A 617 -21.29 -13.57 -30.22
C SER A 617 -22.74 -14.03 -30.35
N ASP A 618 -23.61 -13.55 -29.46
CA ASP A 618 -24.98 -14.04 -29.30
C ASP A 618 -25.84 -13.06 -28.48
N ARG A 619 -27.17 -13.24 -28.54
CA ARG A 619 -28.11 -12.51 -27.69
C ARG A 619 -28.58 -13.37 -26.53
N VAL A 620 -28.50 -12.83 -25.31
CA VAL A 620 -28.98 -13.52 -24.11
C VAL A 620 -30.51 -13.58 -24.14
N SER A 621 -31.06 -14.79 -24.11
CA SER A 621 -32.52 -15.02 -24.18
C SER A 621 -33.18 -14.70 -22.83
N GLN A 622 -34.28 -13.96 -22.87
CA GLN A 622 -35.06 -13.57 -21.69
C GLN A 622 -35.80 -14.81 -21.13
N ALA A 623 -35.22 -15.48 -20.14
CA ALA A 623 -36.00 -16.39 -19.29
C ALA A 623 -36.91 -15.55 -18.39
N ALA A 624 -38.19 -15.94 -18.29
CA ALA A 624 -39.16 -15.27 -17.43
C ALA A 624 -38.70 -15.28 -15.96
N VAL A 625 -38.53 -14.07 -15.42
CA VAL A 625 -38.42 -13.67 -14.01
C VAL A 625 -38.05 -14.77 -13.00
N THR A 626 -36.80 -14.76 -12.56
CA THR A 626 -36.47 -14.66 -11.14
C THR A 626 -35.42 -13.56 -11.00
N ASN A 627 -35.73 -12.50 -10.26
CA ASN A 627 -34.69 -11.62 -9.72
C ASN A 627 -33.94 -12.44 -8.67
N GLU A 628 -32.94 -13.21 -9.12
CA GLU A 628 -31.90 -13.75 -8.25
C GLU A 628 -30.60 -13.06 -8.64
N VAL A 629 -30.33 -11.92 -8.00
CA VAL A 629 -28.94 -11.62 -7.66
C VAL A 629 -28.59 -12.63 -6.58
N SER A 630 -28.02 -13.77 -6.97
CA SER A 630 -27.41 -14.67 -5.98
C SER A 630 -26.02 -14.13 -5.69
N ASP A 631 -25.95 -13.23 -4.71
CA ASP A 631 -24.69 -12.79 -4.07
C ASP A 631 -23.96 -13.93 -3.34
N ILE A 632 -24.47 -15.16 -3.43
CA ILE A 632 -23.95 -16.33 -2.76
C ILE A 632 -22.84 -16.95 -3.59
N ILE A 633 -21.61 -16.82 -3.10
CA ILE A 633 -20.47 -17.49 -3.69
C ILE A 633 -20.47 -18.95 -3.25
N ARG A 634 -20.80 -19.82 -4.20
CA ARG A 634 -20.77 -21.27 -4.02
C ARG A 634 -19.36 -21.78 -4.26
N ILE A 635 -18.72 -22.28 -3.21
CA ILE A 635 -17.41 -22.93 -3.32
C ILE A 635 -17.63 -24.41 -3.63
N SER A 636 -17.04 -24.91 -4.71
CA SER A 636 -17.12 -26.36 -4.99
C SER A 636 -16.23 -27.13 -4.01
N GLU A 637 -16.75 -28.23 -3.45
CA GLU A 637 -16.03 -29.04 -2.46
C GLU A 637 -14.69 -29.57 -3.02
N ASN A 638 -14.66 -29.99 -4.29
CA ASN A 638 -13.45 -30.47 -4.94
C ASN A 638 -12.38 -29.38 -5.05
N PHE A 639 -12.79 -28.13 -5.34
CA PHE A 639 -11.88 -26.98 -5.34
C PHE A 639 -11.33 -26.71 -3.94
N TYR A 640 -12.18 -26.82 -2.92
CA TYR A 640 -11.77 -26.55 -1.54
C TYR A 640 -10.85 -27.63 -0.95
N ARG A 641 -11.02 -28.91 -1.36
CA ARG A 641 -10.21 -30.04 -0.89
C ARG A 641 -8.86 -30.21 -1.62
N GLN A 642 -8.66 -29.64 -2.82
CA GLN A 642 -7.50 -29.93 -3.70
C GLN A 642 -6.27 -28.99 -3.58
N GLY A 643 -6.27 -27.98 -2.70
CA GLY A 643 -5.08 -27.14 -2.51
C GLY A 643 -5.25 -25.99 -1.52
N GLU A 644 -4.17 -25.25 -1.25
CA GLU A 644 -4.18 -23.95 -0.55
C GLU A 644 -4.63 -22.86 -1.53
N HIS A 645 -5.90 -22.50 -1.45
CA HIS A 645 -6.47 -21.42 -2.25
C HIS A 645 -6.96 -20.34 -1.29
N PRO A 646 -6.38 -19.13 -1.30
CA PRO A 646 -6.93 -18.03 -0.54
C PRO A 646 -8.31 -17.71 -1.10
N ILE A 647 -9.35 -17.84 -0.28
CA ILE A 647 -10.67 -17.31 -0.63
C ILE A 647 -10.50 -15.78 -0.79
N PRO A 648 -11.05 -15.16 -1.84
CA PRO A 648 -11.00 -13.71 -2.00
C PRO A 648 -11.56 -13.03 -0.73
N ARG A 649 -11.16 -11.77 -0.46
CA ARG A 649 -11.70 -10.98 0.66
C ARG A 649 -13.16 -10.55 0.40
N ILE A 650 -14.06 -11.52 0.32
CA ILE A 650 -15.51 -11.34 0.29
C ILE A 650 -15.99 -11.24 1.74
N SER A 651 -17.06 -10.45 1.99
CA SER A 651 -17.68 -10.46 3.32
C SER A 651 -18.21 -11.87 3.63
N LYS A 652 -17.80 -12.40 4.79
CA LYS A 652 -17.97 -13.81 5.18
C LYS A 652 -19.45 -14.24 5.26
N GLU A 653 -20.37 -13.28 5.35
CA GLU A 653 -21.81 -13.50 5.38
C GLU A 653 -22.40 -13.98 4.04
N TYR A 654 -21.75 -13.66 2.92
CA TYR A 654 -22.17 -14.05 1.56
C TYR A 654 -21.59 -15.38 1.08
N VAL A 655 -20.72 -16.01 1.89
CA VAL A 655 -20.09 -17.29 1.56
C VAL A 655 -20.88 -18.42 2.20
N VAL A 656 -21.47 -19.28 1.37
CA VAL A 656 -22.13 -20.52 1.81
C VAL A 656 -21.40 -21.72 1.22
N PHE A 657 -20.91 -22.59 2.09
CA PHE A 657 -20.32 -23.86 1.69
C PHE A 657 -21.39 -24.93 1.58
N ILE A 658 -21.59 -25.45 0.37
CA ILE A 658 -22.52 -26.55 0.11
C ILE A 658 -21.70 -27.85 0.13
N ALA A 659 -21.85 -28.63 1.21
CA ALA A 659 -21.09 -29.87 1.38
C ALA A 659 -21.74 -31.02 0.59
N GLU A 660 -21.00 -31.62 -0.34
CA GLU A 660 -21.42 -32.82 -1.09
C GLU A 660 -21.07 -34.11 -0.32
N ARG A 661 -20.14 -34.06 0.63
CA ARG A 661 -19.80 -35.15 1.56
C ARG A 661 -19.77 -34.64 3.00
N GLY A 662 -19.42 -35.53 3.95
CA GLY A 662 -19.08 -35.09 5.31
C GLY A 662 -17.98 -34.02 5.27
N TYR A 663 -18.11 -33.01 6.11
CA TYR A 663 -17.26 -31.82 6.12
C TYR A 663 -16.52 -31.61 7.44
N ALA A 664 -16.72 -32.48 8.44
CA ALA A 664 -16.10 -32.34 9.75
C ALA A 664 -14.56 -32.18 9.68
N ASP A 665 -13.90 -32.85 8.74
CA ASP A 665 -12.46 -32.76 8.51
C ASP A 665 -12.00 -31.40 7.94
N LEU A 666 -12.92 -30.57 7.45
CA LEU A 666 -12.67 -29.23 6.94
C LEU A 666 -12.88 -28.14 7.99
N LEU A 667 -13.35 -28.45 9.20
CA LEU A 667 -13.70 -27.44 10.21
C LEU A 667 -12.53 -26.55 10.64
N THR A 668 -11.35 -27.14 10.83
CA THR A 668 -10.13 -26.36 11.15
C THR A 668 -9.83 -25.35 10.04
N ARG A 669 -10.05 -25.74 8.79
CA ARG A 669 -9.84 -24.88 7.62
C ARG A 669 -10.94 -23.84 7.48
N PHE A 670 -12.20 -24.20 7.70
CA PHE A 670 -13.32 -23.25 7.78
C PHE A 670 -13.07 -22.19 8.86
N SER A 671 -12.48 -22.57 9.99
CA SER A 671 -12.08 -21.61 11.03
C SER A 671 -10.98 -20.65 10.58
N GLN A 672 -10.01 -21.11 9.78
CA GLN A 672 -8.94 -20.25 9.23
C GLN A 672 -9.50 -19.28 8.18
N ASP A 673 -10.32 -19.80 7.28
CA ASP A 673 -10.89 -19.04 6.16
C ASP A 673 -12.13 -18.21 6.57
N GLY A 674 -12.73 -18.50 7.72
CA GLY A 674 -13.91 -17.84 8.26
C GLY A 674 -15.22 -18.21 7.58
N ILE A 675 -15.34 -19.43 7.05
CA ILE A 675 -16.60 -19.96 6.50
C ILE A 675 -17.51 -20.39 7.65
N CYS A 676 -18.63 -19.70 7.82
CA CYS A 676 -19.54 -19.92 8.95
C CYS A 676 -20.95 -20.39 8.55
N ARG A 677 -21.22 -20.54 7.25
CA ARG A 677 -22.49 -21.06 6.71
C ARG A 677 -22.22 -22.32 5.91
N ILE A 678 -22.60 -23.47 6.45
CA ILE A 678 -22.27 -24.80 5.95
C ILE A 678 -23.56 -25.60 5.84
N LEU A 679 -23.96 -25.95 4.62
CA LEU A 679 -25.21 -26.65 4.34
C LEU A 679 -24.90 -27.97 3.60
N PRO A 680 -25.13 -29.15 4.21
CA PRO A 680 -24.97 -30.43 3.53
C PRO A 680 -26.04 -30.62 2.44
N ARG A 681 -25.61 -30.79 1.20
CA ARG A 681 -26.47 -30.90 0.01
C ARG A 681 -27.44 -32.09 0.08
N HIS A 682 -27.00 -33.17 0.72
CA HIS A 682 -27.74 -34.42 0.84
C HIS A 682 -28.61 -34.50 2.10
N ASN A 683 -28.58 -33.50 2.98
CA ASN A 683 -29.39 -33.49 4.19
C ASN A 683 -30.86 -33.19 3.82
N ASP A 684 -31.72 -34.18 4.01
CA ASP A 684 -33.14 -34.09 3.67
C ASP A 684 -33.91 -33.12 4.58
N PHE A 685 -33.43 -32.89 5.81
CA PHE A 685 -33.98 -31.92 6.72
C PHE A 685 -33.72 -30.48 6.24
N CYS A 686 -32.51 -30.16 5.77
CA CYS A 686 -32.20 -28.87 5.14
C CYS A 686 -33.06 -28.60 3.89
N LYS A 687 -33.38 -29.63 3.11
CA LYS A 687 -34.33 -29.51 1.98
C LYS A 687 -35.74 -29.16 2.45
N LYS A 688 -36.19 -29.78 3.55
CA LYS A 688 -37.53 -29.55 4.14
C LYS A 688 -37.70 -28.10 4.63
N LEU A 689 -36.62 -27.48 5.15
CA LEU A 689 -36.60 -26.06 5.54
C LEU A 689 -36.60 -25.09 4.34
N GLY A 690 -36.37 -25.58 3.13
CA GLY A 690 -36.37 -24.79 1.89
C GLY A 690 -35.02 -24.16 1.56
N TRP A 691 -34.41 -24.58 0.45
CA TRP A 691 -33.08 -24.11 0.03
C TRP A 691 -33.02 -22.59 -0.22
N GLU A 692 -33.99 -22.03 -0.93
CA GLU A 692 -34.03 -20.59 -1.20
C GLU A 692 -34.12 -19.80 0.10
N HIS A 693 -34.95 -20.28 1.04
CA HIS A 693 -35.08 -19.66 2.34
C HIS A 693 -33.74 -19.67 3.09
N LEU A 694 -33.12 -20.84 3.27
CA LEU A 694 -31.83 -21.00 3.97
C LEU A 694 -30.69 -20.18 3.36
N LEU A 695 -30.66 -20.04 2.04
CA LEU A 695 -29.64 -19.29 1.32
C LEU A 695 -29.83 -17.76 1.47
N ASN A 696 -31.07 -17.29 1.52
CA ASN A 696 -31.40 -15.86 1.55
C ASN A 696 -31.50 -15.25 2.96
N GLN A 697 -31.34 -16.04 4.03
CA GLN A 697 -31.50 -15.57 5.42
C GLN A 697 -30.56 -14.43 5.89
N HIS A 698 -29.52 -14.13 5.12
CA HIS A 698 -28.64 -13.00 5.36
C HIS A 698 -29.24 -11.66 4.88
N HIS A 699 -30.19 -11.70 3.93
CA HIS A 699 -30.92 -10.52 3.46
C HIS A 699 -32.13 -10.18 4.33
N GLU A 700 -32.53 -11.09 5.24
CA GLU A 700 -33.72 -10.94 6.08
C GLU A 700 -33.34 -10.85 7.56
N THR A 701 -34.05 -10.01 8.31
CA THR A 701 -33.88 -9.79 9.76
C THR A 701 -35.15 -10.17 10.51
N PRO A 702 -35.56 -11.46 10.49
CA PRO A 702 -36.75 -11.86 11.22
C PRO A 702 -36.55 -11.64 12.73
N ASN A 703 -37.65 -11.34 13.42
CA ASN A 703 -37.64 -11.22 14.88
C ASN A 703 -37.64 -12.57 15.59
N ASP A 704 -38.05 -13.63 14.88
CA ASP A 704 -38.22 -14.97 15.40
C ASP A 704 -37.82 -15.98 14.32
N ASP A 705 -36.72 -16.70 14.56
CA ASP A 705 -36.21 -17.70 13.63
C ASP A 705 -37.14 -18.93 13.56
N LEU A 706 -37.80 -19.33 14.65
CA LEU A 706 -38.72 -20.47 14.65
C LEU A 706 -39.93 -20.20 13.79
N TYR A 707 -40.49 -18.99 13.86
CA TYR A 707 -41.63 -18.60 13.03
C TYR A 707 -41.34 -18.72 11.53
N VAL A 708 -40.12 -18.39 11.12
CA VAL A 708 -39.75 -18.36 9.69
C VAL A 708 -39.27 -19.74 9.20
N LEU A 709 -38.59 -20.50 10.04
CA LEU A 709 -38.05 -21.81 9.68
C LEU A 709 -39.10 -22.93 9.65
N PHE A 710 -40.23 -22.76 10.36
CA PHE A 710 -41.31 -23.76 10.37
C PHE A 710 -42.26 -23.57 9.18
N PRO A 711 -42.41 -24.56 8.29
CA PRO A 711 -43.34 -24.50 7.16
C PRO A 711 -44.82 -24.53 7.57
N GLU A 712 -45.12 -25.06 8.76
CA GLU A 712 -46.47 -25.20 9.31
C GLU A 712 -46.57 -24.50 10.67
N MET A 713 -47.75 -24.02 11.03
CA MET A 713 -47.98 -23.37 12.34
C MET A 713 -47.71 -24.35 13.50
N PRO A 714 -46.68 -24.13 14.32
CA PRO A 714 -46.35 -25.02 15.43
C PRO A 714 -47.23 -24.78 16.66
N GLU A 715 -47.32 -25.78 17.53
CA GLU A 715 -47.64 -25.53 18.94
C GLU A 715 -46.45 -24.82 19.59
N TYR A 716 -46.70 -23.63 20.12
CA TYR A 716 -45.66 -22.71 20.54
C TYR A 716 -45.76 -22.37 22.03
N ARG A 717 -44.62 -22.37 22.73
CA ARG A 717 -44.48 -21.95 24.14
C ARG A 717 -43.31 -20.99 24.27
N GLN A 718 -43.50 -19.94 25.08
CA GLN A 718 -42.50 -18.93 25.36
C GLN A 718 -42.35 -18.77 26.86
N PHE A 719 -41.10 -18.64 27.32
CA PHE A 719 -40.72 -18.43 28.70
C PHE A 719 -39.72 -17.27 28.76
N GLN A 720 -39.84 -16.42 29.78
CA GLN A 720 -38.93 -15.31 30.01
C GLN A 720 -38.25 -15.53 31.36
N LEU A 721 -36.92 -15.44 31.41
CA LEU A 721 -36.19 -15.48 32.67
C LEU A 721 -36.17 -14.08 33.29
N THR A 722 -36.46 -14.03 34.59
CA THR A 722 -36.31 -12.82 35.41
C THR A 722 -35.29 -13.03 36.52
N HIS A 723 -35.09 -14.27 36.94
CA HIS A 723 -34.12 -14.68 37.94
C HIS A 723 -33.45 -16.01 37.54
N THR A 724 -32.20 -16.21 37.94
CA THR A 724 -31.48 -17.48 37.69
C THR A 724 -32.15 -18.72 38.30
N GLU A 725 -32.90 -18.54 39.38
CA GLU A 725 -33.66 -19.62 40.04
C GLU A 725 -34.89 -20.08 39.22
N ASP A 726 -35.36 -19.25 38.28
CA ASP A 726 -36.47 -19.60 37.37
C ASP A 726 -36.09 -20.78 36.46
N LYS A 727 -34.79 -20.98 36.21
CA LYS A 727 -34.23 -22.02 35.33
C LYS A 727 -34.78 -23.41 35.66
N ALA A 728 -34.74 -23.82 36.92
CA ALA A 728 -35.15 -25.17 37.32
C ALA A 728 -36.65 -25.41 37.07
N PHE A 729 -37.47 -24.40 37.36
CA PHE A 729 -38.91 -24.46 37.14
C PHE A 729 -39.26 -24.49 35.65
N ILE A 730 -38.67 -23.59 34.86
CA ILE A 730 -38.90 -23.51 33.40
C ILE A 730 -38.49 -24.82 32.72
N MET A 731 -37.36 -25.41 33.11
CA MET A 731 -36.92 -26.70 32.57
C MET A 731 -37.89 -27.84 32.89
N GLU A 732 -38.43 -27.90 34.12
CA GLU A 732 -39.42 -28.91 34.50
C GLU A 732 -40.73 -28.73 33.73
N GLU A 733 -41.19 -27.48 33.57
CA GLU A 733 -42.41 -27.15 32.81
C GLU A 733 -42.27 -27.54 31.33
N ILE A 734 -41.14 -27.20 30.70
CA ILE A 734 -40.83 -27.58 29.32
C ILE A 734 -40.80 -29.11 29.19
N GLN A 735 -40.10 -29.80 30.08
CA GLN A 735 -39.99 -31.26 30.01
C GLN A 735 -41.34 -31.95 30.17
N SER A 736 -42.19 -31.46 31.09
CA SER A 736 -43.55 -31.98 31.27
C SER A 736 -44.38 -31.76 30.01
N TRP A 737 -44.35 -30.55 29.44
CA TRP A 737 -45.11 -30.23 28.25
C TRP A 737 -44.69 -31.07 27.04
N LEU A 738 -43.39 -31.29 26.82
CA LEU A 738 -42.88 -32.13 25.74
C LEU A 738 -43.27 -33.60 25.90
N ARG A 739 -43.35 -34.12 27.13
CA ARG A 739 -43.80 -35.51 27.40
C ARG A 739 -45.28 -35.73 27.11
N ASP A 740 -46.09 -34.67 27.17
CA ASP A 740 -47.51 -34.73 26.84
C ASP A 740 -47.76 -34.69 25.32
N GLN A 741 -46.74 -34.43 24.50
CA GLN A 741 -46.87 -34.34 23.04
C GLN A 741 -47.02 -35.72 22.40
N PRO A 742 -48.05 -35.94 21.56
CA PRO A 742 -48.24 -37.21 20.87
C PRO A 742 -47.20 -37.35 19.75
N ASN A 743 -46.37 -38.40 19.83
CA ASN A 743 -45.34 -38.79 18.86
C ASN A 743 -43.96 -38.12 18.99
N LEU A 744 -43.61 -37.55 20.15
CA LEU A 744 -42.24 -37.08 20.38
C LEU A 744 -41.37 -38.17 21.04
N PRO A 745 -40.26 -38.62 20.42
CA PRO A 745 -39.38 -39.63 21.02
C PRO A 745 -38.68 -39.13 22.28
N SER A 746 -38.40 -40.04 23.23
CA SER A 746 -37.68 -39.72 24.46
C SER A 746 -36.30 -39.12 24.21
N ASP A 747 -35.61 -39.63 23.19
CA ASP A 747 -34.24 -39.25 22.87
C ASP A 747 -34.16 -37.78 22.41
N HIS A 748 -35.15 -37.30 21.65
CA HIS A 748 -35.29 -35.89 21.25
C HIS A 748 -35.57 -34.99 22.43
N ILE A 749 -36.42 -35.43 23.37
CA ILE A 749 -36.69 -34.69 24.61
C ILE A 749 -35.40 -34.57 25.42
N GLU A 750 -34.65 -35.67 25.59
CA GLU A 750 -33.38 -35.66 26.33
C GLU A 750 -32.34 -34.74 25.67
N ALA A 751 -32.18 -34.83 24.34
CA ALA A 751 -31.28 -33.97 23.59
C ALA A 751 -31.65 -32.48 23.70
N LEU A 752 -32.94 -32.13 23.57
CA LEU A 752 -33.41 -30.76 23.75
C LEU A 752 -33.13 -30.27 25.17
N MET A 753 -33.38 -31.08 26.19
CA MET A 753 -33.15 -30.66 27.59
C MET A 753 -31.68 -30.41 27.89
N ILE A 754 -30.77 -31.20 27.31
CA ILE A 754 -29.31 -30.97 27.43
C ILE A 754 -28.93 -29.64 26.76
N ILE A 755 -29.42 -29.39 25.55
CA ILE A 755 -29.14 -28.16 24.82
C ILE A 755 -29.73 -26.94 25.54
N LEU A 756 -30.97 -27.04 26.02
CA LEU A 756 -31.65 -26.00 26.78
C LEU A 756 -30.85 -25.59 28.02
N ASP A 757 -30.34 -26.57 28.78
CA ASP A 757 -29.54 -26.32 29.98
C ASP A 757 -28.30 -25.48 29.64
N GLU A 758 -27.52 -25.92 28.65
CA GLU A 758 -26.30 -25.27 28.20
C GLU A 758 -26.56 -23.88 27.61
N MET A 759 -27.59 -23.72 26.76
CA MET A 759 -27.91 -22.42 26.15
C MET A 759 -28.40 -21.42 27.20
N THR A 760 -29.17 -21.86 28.18
CA THR A 760 -29.65 -21.01 29.28
C THR A 760 -28.48 -20.54 30.14
N GLU A 761 -27.54 -21.43 30.48
CA GLU A 761 -26.33 -21.05 31.23
C GLU A 761 -25.44 -20.09 30.45
N ASN A 762 -25.27 -20.32 29.15
CA ASN A 762 -24.47 -19.44 28.30
C ASN A 762 -25.09 -18.03 28.22
N SER A 763 -26.41 -17.93 28.08
CA SER A 763 -27.13 -16.65 28.04
C SER A 763 -27.03 -15.89 29.37
N LEU A 764 -27.08 -16.61 30.50
CA LEU A 764 -27.02 -16.01 31.84
C LEU A 764 -25.62 -15.56 32.27
N TYR A 765 -24.57 -16.30 31.90
CA TYR A 765 -23.23 -16.11 32.46
C TYR A 765 -22.12 -15.90 31.41
N ALA A 766 -22.24 -16.50 30.22
CA ALA A 766 -21.16 -16.47 29.22
C ALA A 766 -21.29 -15.31 28.21
N ALA A 767 -22.52 -14.93 27.87
CA ALA A 767 -22.84 -13.83 26.96
C ALA A 767 -22.62 -12.43 27.54
N PRO A 768 -22.94 -12.15 28.83
CA PRO A 768 -22.67 -10.85 29.45
C PRO A 768 -21.15 -10.64 29.59
N ARG A 769 -20.57 -9.83 28.70
CA ARG A 769 -19.12 -9.54 28.68
C ARG A 769 -18.85 -8.05 28.53
N ASP A 770 -17.77 -7.60 29.15
CA ASP A 770 -17.29 -6.22 28.98
C ASP A 770 -16.64 -5.99 27.60
N GLY A 771 -16.33 -4.73 27.28
CA GLY A 771 -15.67 -4.35 26.03
C GLY A 771 -14.25 -4.91 25.83
N LYS A 772 -13.71 -5.67 26.80
CA LYS A 772 -12.45 -6.40 26.72
C LYS A 772 -12.65 -7.92 26.65
N GLY A 773 -13.90 -8.39 26.62
CA GLY A 773 -14.28 -9.80 26.54
C GLY A 773 -14.27 -10.55 27.87
N VAL A 774 -14.24 -9.86 29.02
CA VAL A 774 -14.30 -10.48 30.35
C VAL A 774 -15.77 -10.68 30.75
N ALA A 775 -16.13 -11.88 31.25
CA ALA A 775 -17.49 -12.16 31.70
C ALA A 775 -17.87 -11.31 32.92
N TYR A 776 -19.06 -10.72 32.90
CA TYR A 776 -19.59 -9.92 34.01
C TYR A 776 -19.97 -10.78 35.23
N TYR A 777 -20.33 -12.04 35.00
CA TYR A 777 -20.86 -12.94 36.00
C TYR A 777 -20.12 -14.28 35.99
N VAL A 778 -20.06 -14.93 37.15
CA VAL A 778 -19.43 -16.25 37.31
C VAL A 778 -20.50 -17.33 37.16
N LYS A 779 -20.16 -18.41 36.44
CA LYS A 779 -21.06 -19.54 36.21
C LYS A 779 -21.51 -20.15 37.55
N GLY A 780 -22.82 -20.22 37.76
CA GLY A 780 -23.45 -20.83 38.94
C GLY A 780 -23.73 -19.89 40.11
N GLU A 781 -23.44 -18.59 40.01
CA GLU A 781 -23.87 -17.61 41.01
C GLU A 781 -25.33 -17.18 40.81
N SER A 782 -26.14 -17.19 41.87
CA SER A 782 -27.53 -16.72 41.81
C SER A 782 -27.56 -15.20 41.55
N ARG A 783 -28.30 -14.78 40.52
CA ARG A 783 -28.53 -13.36 40.18
C ARG A 783 -29.94 -13.08 39.68
N GLU A 784 -30.39 -11.86 39.92
CA GLU A 784 -31.58 -11.24 39.32
C GLU A 784 -31.18 -10.53 38.02
N LEU A 785 -31.98 -10.67 36.96
CA LEU A 785 -31.74 -9.98 35.70
C LEU A 785 -32.25 -8.54 35.83
N SER A 786 -31.46 -7.57 35.34
CA SER A 786 -31.88 -6.16 35.38
C SER A 786 -33.06 -5.91 34.42
N GLU A 787 -33.78 -4.79 34.58
CA GLU A 787 -34.87 -4.39 33.65
C GLU A 787 -34.42 -4.28 32.18
N HIS A 788 -33.11 -4.20 31.92
CA HIS A 788 -32.52 -4.06 30.60
C HIS A 788 -31.89 -5.37 30.10
N GLU A 789 -31.92 -6.45 30.87
CA GLU A 789 -31.46 -7.77 30.45
C GLU A 789 -32.65 -8.64 30.03
N GLU A 790 -32.58 -9.19 28.82
CA GLU A 790 -33.60 -10.08 28.29
C GLU A 790 -32.97 -11.45 28.02
N VAL A 791 -33.54 -12.51 28.59
CA VAL A 791 -33.26 -13.89 28.21
C VAL A 791 -34.60 -14.60 28.02
N ARG A 792 -34.91 -14.94 26.77
CA ARG A 792 -36.17 -15.54 26.35
C ARG A 792 -35.93 -16.93 25.75
N ILE A 793 -36.78 -17.88 26.12
CA ILE A 793 -36.77 -19.25 25.63
C ILE A 793 -38.07 -19.50 24.86
N ASP A 794 -37.95 -19.99 23.64
CA ASP A 794 -39.06 -20.26 22.74
C ASP A 794 -38.97 -21.71 22.25
N ILE A 795 -40.08 -22.45 22.31
CA ILE A 795 -40.14 -23.85 21.88
C ILE A 795 -41.34 -24.05 20.95
N ALA A 796 -41.08 -24.74 19.85
CA ALA A 796 -42.05 -25.02 18.81
C ALA A 796 -42.09 -26.53 18.53
N VAL A 797 -43.30 -27.10 18.46
CA VAL A 797 -43.52 -28.51 18.08
C VAL A 797 -44.52 -28.56 16.94
N THR A 798 -44.19 -29.33 15.90
CA THR A 798 -45.14 -29.76 14.85
C THR A 798 -45.20 -31.27 14.81
N LYS A 799 -46.00 -31.81 13.89
CA LYS A 799 -46.09 -33.26 13.68
C LYS A 799 -44.73 -33.91 13.36
N ASP A 800 -43.85 -33.19 12.68
CA ASP A 800 -42.60 -33.75 12.16
C ASP A 800 -41.33 -33.03 12.64
N MET A 801 -41.44 -31.90 13.34
CA MET A 801 -40.28 -31.11 13.75
C MET A 801 -40.41 -30.57 15.17
N LEU A 802 -39.28 -30.56 15.86
CA LEU A 802 -39.09 -29.94 17.17
C LEU A 802 -38.10 -28.77 16.99
N GLY A 803 -38.35 -27.65 17.67
CA GLY A 803 -37.48 -26.48 17.61
C GLY A 803 -37.33 -25.82 18.97
N LEU A 804 -36.12 -25.36 19.26
CA LEU A 804 -35.76 -24.60 20.45
C LEU A 804 -34.98 -23.36 20.01
N MET A 805 -35.41 -22.19 20.48
CA MET A 805 -34.71 -20.93 20.29
C MET A 805 -34.50 -20.25 21.63
N ILE A 806 -33.29 -19.74 21.86
CA ILE A 806 -33.01 -18.83 22.99
C ILE A 806 -32.54 -17.49 22.42
N THR A 807 -33.13 -16.41 22.93
CA THR A 807 -32.80 -15.03 22.57
C THR A 807 -32.27 -14.30 23.79
N ASP A 808 -31.08 -13.68 23.65
CA ASP A 808 -30.54 -12.70 24.58
C ASP A 808 -30.32 -11.34 23.91
N ASN A 809 -30.21 -10.27 24.69
CA ASN A 809 -29.99 -8.91 24.19
C ASN A 809 -28.54 -8.41 24.32
N TRP A 810 -27.55 -9.31 24.34
CA TRP A 810 -26.13 -8.94 24.47
C TRP A 810 -25.41 -8.79 23.13
N GLY A 811 -25.63 -9.71 22.18
CA GLY A 811 -24.99 -9.66 20.86
C GLY A 811 -23.45 -9.75 20.87
N THR A 812 -22.86 -10.49 21.82
CA THR A 812 -21.39 -10.53 22.05
C THR A 812 -20.68 -11.70 21.35
N LEU A 813 -21.43 -12.65 20.78
CA LEU A 813 -20.87 -13.85 20.16
C LEU A 813 -20.30 -13.55 18.75
N MET A 814 -19.00 -13.79 18.57
CA MET A 814 -18.31 -13.57 17.29
C MET A 814 -18.18 -14.87 16.47
N PRO A 815 -18.25 -14.81 15.12
CA PRO A 815 -18.10 -15.99 14.27
C PRO A 815 -16.76 -16.73 14.47
N SER A 816 -15.67 -15.98 14.69
CA SER A 816 -14.34 -16.54 14.94
C SER A 816 -14.26 -17.32 16.25
N VAL A 817 -15.02 -16.91 17.27
CA VAL A 817 -15.09 -17.61 18.56
C VAL A 817 -15.90 -18.90 18.41
N PHE A 818 -17.00 -18.85 17.66
CA PHE A 818 -17.84 -20.00 17.35
C PHE A 818 -17.06 -21.12 16.63
N LEU A 819 -16.43 -20.81 15.50
CA LEU A 819 -15.69 -21.82 14.72
C LEU A 819 -14.49 -22.38 15.49
N LYS A 820 -13.76 -21.53 16.22
CA LYS A 820 -12.64 -21.97 17.07
C LYS A 820 -13.10 -22.95 18.15
N ASN A 821 -14.26 -22.70 18.76
CA ASN A 821 -14.80 -23.56 19.82
C ASN A 821 -15.25 -24.92 19.29
N ILE A 822 -15.93 -24.97 18.14
CA ILE A 822 -16.33 -26.23 17.51
C ILE A 822 -15.12 -27.04 17.05
N SER A 823 -14.15 -26.40 16.37
CA SER A 823 -12.93 -27.08 15.91
C SER A 823 -12.14 -27.64 17.09
N ARG A 824 -11.97 -26.87 18.17
CA ARG A 824 -11.24 -27.33 19.35
C ARG A 824 -11.92 -28.52 20.04
N ALA A 825 -13.25 -28.47 20.23
CA ALA A 825 -13.99 -29.55 20.86
C ALA A 825 -13.94 -30.86 20.05
N MET A 826 -13.83 -30.76 18.72
CA MET A 826 -13.64 -31.91 17.85
C MET A 826 -12.24 -32.54 17.99
N ASP A 827 -11.19 -31.71 18.08
CA ASP A 827 -9.80 -32.18 18.16
C ASP A 827 -9.41 -32.69 19.56
N GLU A 828 -9.84 -31.98 20.61
CA GLU A 828 -9.45 -32.25 22.00
C GLU A 828 -10.47 -33.13 22.75
N GLY A 829 -11.66 -33.33 22.19
CA GLY A 829 -12.78 -34.00 22.84
C GLY A 829 -13.59 -33.10 23.79
N VAL A 830 -14.74 -33.60 24.24
CA VAL A 830 -15.65 -32.86 25.12
C VAL A 830 -15.27 -33.11 26.58
N GLU A 831 -14.38 -32.28 27.14
CA GLU A 831 -14.10 -32.27 28.58
C GLU A 831 -14.95 -31.22 29.33
N ALA A 832 -15.52 -31.61 30.46
CA ALA A 832 -16.34 -30.73 31.28
C ALA A 832 -15.52 -29.54 31.81
N GLY A 833 -15.99 -28.32 31.54
CA GLY A 833 -15.36 -27.07 32.00
C GLY A 833 -14.44 -26.38 31.00
N ILE A 834 -14.17 -26.98 29.83
CA ILE A 834 -13.45 -26.33 28.73
C ILE A 834 -14.48 -25.61 27.83
N GLY A 835 -14.37 -24.29 27.72
CA GLY A 835 -15.31 -23.48 26.93
C GLY A 835 -15.42 -23.96 25.48
N GLY A 836 -16.63 -24.11 24.95
CA GLY A 836 -16.86 -24.55 23.56
C GLY A 836 -17.51 -25.93 23.40
N ALA A 837 -17.52 -26.75 24.45
CA ALA A 837 -18.25 -28.02 24.50
C ALA A 837 -19.75 -27.87 24.17
N GLY A 838 -20.41 -26.85 24.73
CA GLY A 838 -21.84 -26.61 24.52
C GLY A 838 -22.23 -26.37 23.06
N LEU A 839 -21.49 -25.49 22.35
CA LEU A 839 -21.76 -25.20 20.92
C LEU A 839 -21.53 -26.43 20.04
N TYR A 840 -20.53 -27.25 20.37
CA TYR A 840 -20.27 -28.51 19.69
C TYR A 840 -21.40 -29.53 19.93
N MET A 841 -21.88 -29.65 21.17
CA MET A 841 -23.01 -30.51 21.50
C MET A 841 -24.29 -30.06 20.81
N MET A 842 -24.57 -28.75 20.77
CA MET A 842 -25.71 -28.18 20.03
C MET A 842 -25.68 -28.59 18.56
N TRP A 843 -24.50 -28.49 17.93
CA TRP A 843 -24.32 -28.89 16.54
C TRP A 843 -24.54 -30.40 16.35
N ARG A 844 -23.94 -31.26 17.20
CA ARG A 844 -23.99 -32.73 17.05
C ARG A 844 -25.29 -33.38 17.46
N LEU A 845 -26.08 -32.74 18.33
CA LEU A 845 -27.34 -33.27 18.82
C LEU A 845 -28.55 -32.77 18.03
N SER A 846 -28.40 -31.81 17.12
CA SER A 846 -29.50 -31.26 16.30
C SER A 846 -29.29 -31.52 14.81
N ASP A 847 -30.39 -31.54 14.04
CA ASP A 847 -30.34 -31.71 12.59
C ASP A 847 -30.02 -30.39 11.86
N TYR A 848 -30.26 -29.26 12.51
CA TYR A 848 -29.91 -27.93 12.04
C TYR A 848 -29.65 -26.96 13.20
N LEU A 849 -28.53 -26.25 13.15
CA LEU A 849 -28.13 -25.20 14.10
C LEU A 849 -28.00 -23.85 13.37
N GLN A 850 -28.67 -22.83 13.89
CA GLN A 850 -28.55 -21.46 13.41
C GLN A 850 -28.22 -20.51 14.55
N ILE A 851 -27.26 -19.63 14.33
CA ILE A 851 -26.89 -18.56 15.25
C ILE A 851 -27.01 -17.24 14.50
N ARG A 852 -27.85 -16.33 15.00
CA ARG A 852 -28.03 -14.99 14.45
C ARG A 852 -27.58 -13.97 15.49
N VAL A 853 -26.67 -13.08 15.10
CA VAL A 853 -26.12 -12.06 16.00
C VAL A 853 -26.27 -10.68 15.40
N HIS A 854 -26.92 -9.80 16.15
CA HIS A 854 -26.87 -8.35 15.97
C HIS A 854 -25.88 -7.80 17.00
N PRO A 855 -24.73 -7.27 16.57
CA PRO A 855 -23.66 -6.86 17.48
C PRO A 855 -24.18 -5.89 18.54
N GLN A 856 -23.87 -6.16 19.82
CA GLN A 856 -24.27 -5.32 20.96
C GLN A 856 -25.79 -5.16 21.17
N HIS A 857 -26.61 -5.93 20.46
CA HIS A 857 -28.07 -5.77 20.47
C HIS A 857 -28.81 -7.07 20.76
N ARG A 858 -28.45 -8.17 20.10
CA ARG A 858 -29.21 -9.42 20.19
C ARG A 858 -28.39 -10.63 19.75
N THR A 859 -28.48 -11.72 20.49
CA THR A 859 -28.03 -13.05 20.06
C THR A 859 -29.24 -13.97 20.03
N GLN A 860 -29.44 -14.69 18.92
CA GLN A 860 -30.45 -15.73 18.80
C GLN A 860 -29.76 -17.02 18.41
N VAL A 861 -30.04 -18.08 19.15
CA VAL A 861 -29.52 -19.42 18.84
C VAL A 861 -30.71 -20.36 18.72
N THR A 862 -30.79 -21.01 17.56
CA THR A 862 -31.93 -21.82 17.14
C THR A 862 -31.45 -23.22 16.77
N THR A 863 -32.08 -24.24 17.35
CA THR A 863 -31.79 -25.66 17.10
C THR A 863 -33.08 -26.35 16.68
N LEU A 864 -32.99 -27.16 15.64
CA LEU A 864 -34.13 -27.89 15.05
C LEU A 864 -33.83 -29.37 14.92
N TRP A 865 -34.86 -30.20 15.05
CA TRP A 865 -34.78 -31.65 14.92
C TRP A 865 -35.91 -32.21 14.03
N ASP A 866 -35.59 -33.27 13.30
CA ASP A 866 -36.58 -34.13 12.65
C ASP A 866 -37.09 -35.16 13.66
N ILE A 867 -38.38 -35.08 14.01
CA ILE A 867 -39.02 -36.02 14.95
C ILE A 867 -38.99 -37.46 14.40
N ASN A 868 -38.98 -37.63 13.08
CA ASN A 868 -38.95 -38.94 12.44
C ASN A 868 -37.51 -39.47 12.23
N GLY A 869 -36.50 -38.64 12.49
CA GLY A 869 -35.08 -38.99 12.39
C GLY A 869 -34.55 -39.68 13.64
N VAL A 870 -33.31 -40.17 13.56
CA VAL A 870 -32.55 -40.65 14.73
C VAL A 870 -31.44 -39.65 15.01
N ILE A 871 -31.23 -39.31 16.28
CA ILE A 871 -30.14 -38.44 16.69
C ILE A 871 -28.83 -39.23 16.60
N ASP A 872 -28.01 -38.92 15.59
CA ASP A 872 -26.70 -39.53 15.36
C ASP A 872 -25.60 -38.45 15.37
N MET A 873 -24.76 -38.48 16.40
CA MET A 873 -23.64 -37.55 16.54
C MET A 873 -22.57 -37.69 15.45
N ASN A 874 -22.61 -38.75 14.63
CA ASN A 874 -21.65 -38.94 13.54
C ASN A 874 -22.09 -38.31 12.22
N VAL A 875 -23.34 -37.84 12.14
CA VAL A 875 -23.85 -37.15 10.94
C VAL A 875 -23.56 -35.66 11.06
N ASP A 876 -23.10 -35.06 9.97
CA ASP A 876 -22.85 -33.63 9.90
C ASP A 876 -24.17 -32.89 9.60
N SER A 877 -24.69 -32.16 10.58
CA SER A 877 -25.90 -31.36 10.47
C SER A 877 -25.65 -30.02 9.76
N GLY A 878 -26.71 -29.32 9.35
CA GLY A 878 -26.57 -27.98 8.77
C GLY A 878 -26.23 -26.94 9.83
N VAL A 879 -25.30 -26.02 9.54
CA VAL A 879 -24.89 -24.95 10.46
C VAL A 879 -24.86 -23.61 9.76
N GLN A 880 -25.52 -22.60 10.32
CA GLN A 880 -25.42 -21.23 9.85
C GLN A 880 -25.11 -20.25 10.99
N PHE A 881 -24.05 -19.47 10.82
CA PHE A 881 -23.77 -18.31 11.66
C PHE A 881 -23.98 -17.03 10.84
N ILE A 882 -25.00 -16.24 11.20
CA ILE A 882 -25.41 -15.02 10.51
C ILE A 882 -25.07 -13.84 11.43
N TYR A 883 -24.08 -13.03 11.04
CA TYR A 883 -23.60 -11.90 11.82
C TYR A 883 -23.86 -10.61 11.07
N HIS A 884 -24.82 -9.80 11.56
CA HIS A 884 -25.24 -8.56 10.91
C HIS A 884 -24.24 -7.43 11.21
N SER A 885 -23.89 -6.61 10.23
CA SER A 885 -23.00 -5.47 10.49
C SER A 885 -23.76 -4.28 11.10
N GLU A 886 -23.13 -3.46 11.95
CA GLU A 886 -23.73 -2.21 12.48
C GLU A 886 -24.20 -1.24 11.37
N TYR A 887 -23.69 -1.43 10.15
CA TYR A 887 -24.05 -0.65 8.95
C TYR A 887 -25.42 -1.04 8.35
N GLU A 888 -25.89 -2.28 8.53
CA GLU A 888 -27.18 -2.73 7.99
C GLU A 888 -28.37 -2.33 8.86
N ALA A 889 -28.20 -2.23 10.18
CA ALA A 889 -29.23 -1.69 11.07
C ALA A 889 -29.54 -0.21 10.77
N ALA A 890 -28.56 0.54 10.24
CA ALA A 890 -28.75 1.90 9.76
C ALA A 890 -29.45 1.97 8.38
N TYR A 891 -29.38 0.89 7.59
CA TYR A 891 -30.04 0.78 6.29
C TYR A 891 -31.52 0.36 6.46
N GLN A 892 -31.82 -0.55 7.37
CA GLN A 892 -33.21 -0.96 7.65
C GLN A 892 -34.03 0.08 8.43
N ASN A 893 -33.38 0.97 9.19
CA ASN A 893 -34.07 2.14 9.77
C ASN A 893 -34.28 3.30 8.78
N ARG A 894 -33.85 3.14 7.51
CA ARG A 894 -34.00 4.13 6.43
C ARG A 894 -34.99 3.71 5.33
N VAL A 895 -35.49 2.48 5.36
CA VAL A 895 -36.62 2.01 4.56
C VAL A 895 -37.86 2.09 5.42
#